data_AF-A0A2R5F630-F1
#
_entry.id   AF-A0A2R5F630-F1
#
_cell.length_a   1.000
_cell.length_b   1.000
_cell.length_c   1.000
_cell.angle_alpha   90.00
_cell.angle_beta   90.00
_cell.angle_gamma   90.00
#
_symmetry.space_group_name_H-M   'P 1'
#
loop_
_entity.id
_entity.type
_entity.pdbx_description
1 polymer ?
#
loop_
_entity_poly.entity_id
_entity_poly.type
_entity_poly.pdbx_seq_one_letter_code
_entity_poly.pdbx_strand_id
1 'polypeptide(L)'
;MKVSGKAEKLAQWCALFGLLSAFVLTTVLPRSAAAAGNVHINVNLAAQGPIMENKHSMINVWDFRIHWTSEAEGRPSNYFAANYPFVKNVQFMTATGGNDTRDLFVDPYNNATKTDYKFDELIDALHNVVDQGLKPFIKTGAVPLKLSNSPHISSAFGVNVRPPADYDVYYNYIKAMADAIVAEFGINEVKTWTWGVLTEYENSDWFIASDGSPNTTKIAYFKLYDYTVAALEAAIGAGNLNVGAHSMSVVNALWDERDFIQHVATGTNYKTGTVGTQIDYLAASYYDMAPGQGSSGLSFADTINLLRDKANSVGLTNLKFGIDEGRILNGPSDDGRALFSRIMPHTYQGTYDAKLFRIMNDAQIDWLSTWGLTTEAFWGGVPAVGTHIANLAYKMTGDNRVGFAVTGSTGDPGNEIDGIAGFNRSTNTVHVMAYNHNNNMNAITGETPTITINNIKPASGSTVTVKQWLVDDLHGNFWPAWRADLLARGLTNSAFSWSKYSLEVPKHLVNAADIAYWYSRESAYKTAATLTPTTTTATVTGNKLVLTPPLAHHGVVFYEISNATNTATTTPMVDDLNNWSKTYSHSSGLIFDTANATQLGDSSRASRNNTNASPTENIVYQYSDIRDFSVTGLYATHAEAINDFKFYTSPNGTTWTQQTGWSKTDTPINGGDWTRRLYTMAAAPAGTGYLKVEFPTGGALSYNPQLSKVSLNYVHNYVVNPGFEDNTAPVQSPSGWYTTGKNLDSDYTEGSAYSGSYKLVHWKNSNYQSYTYQTITGLSNGLYTLKAWVKSDYGGLGTAYMQAKDYGGSSVTANIPTTSTWTQISIPNINVTNGQSMIGFYSNSPANAWYYVDHVEFVKQ
;
A
#
# COMPACT_ATOMS: atom_id res chain seq x y z
N MET A 1 15.54 34.80 -42.20
CA MET A 1 16.63 35.79 -42.28
C MET A 1 16.59 36.66 -41.03
N LYS A 2 17.78 36.88 -40.44
CA LYS A 2 18.20 37.71 -39.27
C LYS A 2 17.65 39.17 -39.30
N VAL A 3 17.62 40.04 -38.27
CA VAL A 3 18.00 40.10 -36.82
C VAL A 3 17.59 41.50 -36.26
N SER A 4 17.44 41.59 -34.93
CA SER A 4 17.58 42.77 -34.01
C SER A 4 16.47 43.85 -33.96
N GLY A 5 16.14 44.46 -32.82
CA GLY A 5 16.63 44.32 -31.44
C GLY A 5 16.16 45.48 -30.54
N LYS A 6 16.39 45.39 -29.22
CA LYS A 6 17.00 46.44 -28.36
C LYS A 6 16.93 46.08 -26.87
N ALA A 7 18.06 46.30 -26.20
CA ALA A 7 18.32 46.19 -24.78
C ALA A 7 18.04 47.52 -24.04
N GLU A 8 17.72 47.37 -22.74
CA GLU A 8 18.08 48.19 -21.57
C GLU A 8 18.21 49.73 -21.66
N LYS A 9 17.53 50.43 -20.74
CA LYS A 9 18.16 51.35 -19.76
C LYS A 9 17.21 51.93 -18.69
N LEU A 10 17.79 52.08 -17.50
CA LEU A 10 17.59 53.12 -16.46
C LEU A 10 16.70 52.84 -15.23
N ALA A 11 17.40 52.58 -14.12
CA ALA A 11 17.00 52.78 -12.74
C ALA A 11 16.97 54.27 -12.34
N GLN A 12 16.43 54.57 -11.13
CA GLN A 12 17.16 55.07 -9.95
C GLN A 12 16.59 56.33 -9.19
N TRP A 13 16.54 56.23 -7.83
CA TRP A 13 16.47 57.23 -6.72
C TRP A 13 15.11 57.88 -6.33
N CYS A 14 14.72 58.11 -5.06
CA CYS A 14 15.33 58.04 -3.70
C CYS A 14 14.21 58.20 -2.63
N ALA A 15 14.14 57.50 -1.48
CA ALA A 15 14.97 57.50 -0.24
C ALA A 15 14.80 58.71 0.70
N LEU A 16 14.67 58.42 2.02
CA LEU A 16 15.18 59.13 3.24
C LEU A 16 14.32 58.67 4.46
N PHE A 17 14.78 58.30 5.67
CA PHE A 17 16.03 58.40 6.46
C PHE A 17 15.94 57.30 7.56
N GLY A 18 16.95 56.81 8.29
CA GLY A 18 18.38 57.11 8.49
C GLY A 18 18.98 55.97 9.37
N LEU A 19 20.21 55.50 9.16
CA LEU A 19 21.48 56.01 9.73
C LEU A 19 21.52 56.05 11.27
N LEU A 20 22.05 55.01 11.93
CA LEU A 20 23.33 55.00 12.67
C LEU A 20 23.49 53.69 13.47
N SER A 21 24.55 52.91 13.19
CA SER A 21 25.57 52.49 14.17
C SER A 21 26.30 51.24 13.66
N ALA A 22 27.57 51.42 13.31
CA ALA A 22 28.52 50.38 13.01
C ALA A 22 29.07 49.74 14.32
N PHE A 23 29.63 48.53 14.16
CA PHE A 23 30.47 47.82 15.13
C PHE A 23 29.82 47.37 16.45
N VAL A 24 29.22 46.18 16.40
CA VAL A 24 29.43 45.19 17.47
C VAL A 24 29.94 43.91 16.82
N LEU A 25 31.21 43.64 17.08
CA LEU A 25 31.89 42.38 16.86
C LEU A 25 31.29 41.37 17.86
N THR A 26 30.14 40.77 17.57
CA THR A 26 29.76 39.51 18.24
C THR A 26 30.33 38.40 17.38
N THR A 27 31.43 37.83 17.85
CA THR A 27 31.79 36.43 17.63
C THR A 27 30.51 35.64 17.42
N VAL A 28 30.31 35.14 16.20
CA VAL A 28 29.59 33.91 16.01
C VAL A 28 30.42 32.91 16.80
N LEU A 29 30.06 32.71 18.08
CA LEU A 29 30.41 31.49 18.76
C LEU A 29 30.06 30.41 17.75
N PRO A 30 30.99 29.51 17.38
CA PRO A 30 30.58 28.35 16.63
C PRO A 30 29.40 27.82 17.43
N ARG A 31 28.23 27.72 16.78
CA ARG A 31 27.23 26.77 17.26
C ARG A 31 28.06 25.51 17.26
N SER A 32 28.54 25.12 18.45
CA SER A 32 29.17 23.85 18.67
C SER A 32 28.24 22.90 17.95
N ALA A 33 28.72 22.29 16.86
CA ALA A 33 28.03 21.18 16.26
C ALA A 33 27.69 20.31 17.46
N ALA A 34 26.40 20.24 17.80
CA ALA A 34 25.98 19.33 18.85
C ALA A 34 26.58 18.00 18.40
N ALA A 35 27.42 17.40 19.25
CA ALA A 35 28.06 16.13 18.94
C ALA A 35 26.98 15.23 18.35
N ALA A 36 27.21 14.71 17.12
CA ALA A 36 26.21 13.94 16.38
C ALA A 36 25.53 12.97 17.35
N GLY A 37 24.27 13.22 17.67
CA GLY A 37 23.50 12.36 18.54
C GLY A 37 23.14 11.15 17.71
N ASN A 38 23.83 10.02 17.91
CA ASN A 38 23.63 8.79 17.16
C ASN A 38 22.16 8.56 16.81
N VAL A 39 21.86 8.21 15.56
CA VAL A 39 20.49 7.96 15.14
C VAL A 39 19.94 6.73 15.87
N HIS A 40 18.72 6.84 16.38
CA HIS A 40 17.99 5.76 17.05
C HIS A 40 16.68 5.47 16.32
N ILE A 41 16.53 4.23 15.85
CA ILE A 41 15.28 3.69 15.29
C ILE A 41 14.59 2.89 16.39
N ASN A 42 13.34 3.22 16.68
CA ASN A 42 12.51 2.53 17.65
C ASN A 42 11.39 1.78 16.93
N VAL A 43 11.45 0.45 16.94
CA VAL A 43 10.41 -0.44 16.45
C VAL A 43 9.55 -0.90 17.63
N ASN A 44 8.23 -0.92 17.51
CA ASN A 44 7.33 -1.29 18.61
C ASN A 44 6.30 -2.36 18.18
N LEU A 45 6.51 -3.62 18.61
CA LEU A 45 5.67 -4.75 18.21
C LEU A 45 4.27 -4.78 18.84
N ALA A 46 4.04 -3.96 19.88
CA ALA A 46 2.70 -3.82 20.45
C ALA A 46 1.81 -3.00 19.51
N ALA A 47 2.39 -2.11 18.71
CA ALA A 47 1.70 -1.18 17.82
C ALA A 47 1.45 -1.90 16.48
N GLN A 48 0.26 -2.44 16.24
CA GLN A 48 -0.04 -3.17 15.00
C GLN A 48 -1.09 -2.41 14.19
N GLY A 49 -0.72 -2.02 12.98
CA GLY A 49 -1.58 -1.40 11.98
C GLY A 49 -2.03 -2.39 10.89
N PRO A 50 -2.47 -1.87 9.72
CA PRO A 50 -2.88 -2.63 8.56
C PRO A 50 -1.87 -3.66 8.12
N ILE A 51 -2.39 -4.69 7.47
CA ILE A 51 -1.58 -5.69 6.80
C ILE A 51 -0.87 -5.03 5.63
N MET A 52 0.44 -5.26 5.51
CA MET A 52 1.22 -4.82 4.37
C MET A 52 0.97 -5.74 3.18
N GLU A 53 0.58 -5.13 2.06
CA GLU A 53 0.32 -5.81 0.81
C GLU A 53 1.53 -5.75 -0.12
N ASN A 54 1.52 -6.59 -1.15
CA ASN A 54 2.57 -6.62 -2.15
C ASN A 54 2.49 -5.42 -3.10
N LYS A 55 3.31 -4.40 -2.83
CA LYS A 55 3.34 -3.14 -3.59
C LYS A 55 4.08 -3.21 -4.93
N HIS A 56 4.84 -4.28 -5.18
CA HIS A 56 5.64 -4.46 -6.41
C HIS A 56 5.04 -5.50 -7.35
N SER A 57 3.74 -5.77 -7.22
CA SER A 57 3.05 -6.85 -7.93
C SER A 57 2.98 -6.69 -9.45
N MET A 58 3.29 -5.51 -9.98
CA MET A 58 3.07 -5.15 -11.37
C MET A 58 4.38 -4.89 -12.12
N ILE A 59 4.51 -5.46 -13.32
CA ILE A 59 5.49 -5.03 -14.32
C ILE A 59 4.79 -4.40 -15.51
N ASN A 60 5.45 -3.45 -16.15
CA ASN A 60 4.93 -2.73 -17.30
C ASN A 60 5.73 -3.05 -18.55
N VAL A 61 5.02 -3.25 -19.65
CA VAL A 61 5.58 -3.63 -20.95
C VAL A 61 5.03 -2.69 -22.02
N TRP A 62 5.96 -2.01 -22.70
CA TRP A 62 5.62 -0.95 -23.63
C TRP A 62 4.94 -1.53 -24.87
N ASP A 63 5.48 -2.65 -25.33
CA ASP A 63 4.95 -3.47 -26.40
C ASP A 63 5.10 -4.94 -25.99
N PHE A 64 3.98 -5.65 -25.90
CA PHE A 64 4.01 -7.06 -25.49
C PHE A 64 4.88 -7.90 -26.43
N ARG A 65 5.03 -7.48 -27.69
CA ARG A 65 5.85 -8.17 -28.70
C ARG A 65 7.34 -8.19 -28.41
N ILE A 66 7.82 -7.30 -27.54
CA ILE A 66 9.26 -7.24 -27.21
C ILE A 66 9.61 -8.37 -26.24
N HIS A 67 8.81 -8.56 -25.19
CA HIS A 67 9.16 -9.42 -24.05
C HIS A 67 8.25 -10.63 -23.88
N TRP A 68 7.04 -10.62 -24.42
CA TRP A 68 5.99 -11.62 -24.14
C TRP A 68 5.60 -12.46 -25.34
N THR A 69 6.34 -12.36 -26.44
CA THR A 69 6.29 -13.30 -27.56
C THR A 69 7.56 -14.16 -27.54
N SER A 70 8.52 -13.91 -28.43
CA SER A 70 9.69 -14.77 -28.63
C SER A 70 10.64 -14.86 -27.42
N GLU A 71 10.75 -13.82 -26.58
CA GLU A 71 11.63 -13.87 -25.39
C GLU A 71 11.08 -14.77 -24.27
N ALA A 72 9.74 -14.89 -24.21
CA ALA A 72 9.02 -15.69 -23.22
C ALA A 72 8.87 -17.15 -23.68
N GLU A 73 8.83 -17.39 -24.99
CA GLU A 73 8.66 -18.72 -25.57
C GLU A 73 9.74 -19.71 -25.06
N GLY A 74 9.29 -20.87 -24.56
CA GLY A 74 10.17 -21.93 -24.07
C GLY A 74 10.83 -21.66 -22.70
N ARG A 75 10.50 -20.54 -22.03
CA ARG A 75 10.95 -20.28 -20.65
C ARG A 75 10.29 -21.27 -19.68
N PRO A 76 10.98 -21.68 -18.60
CA PRO A 76 10.37 -22.51 -17.56
C PRO A 76 9.09 -21.85 -17.01
N SER A 77 8.01 -22.61 -16.82
CA SER A 77 6.73 -22.09 -16.32
C SER A 77 6.80 -21.50 -14.90
N ASN A 78 7.86 -21.82 -14.14
CA ASN A 78 8.11 -21.27 -12.81
C ASN A 78 9.16 -20.15 -12.79
N TYR A 79 9.56 -19.61 -13.95
CA TYR A 79 10.66 -18.65 -14.03
C TYR A 79 10.38 -17.40 -13.17
N PHE A 80 9.19 -16.80 -13.30
CA PHE A 80 8.81 -15.66 -12.45
C PHE A 80 8.68 -16.03 -10.99
N ALA A 81 8.03 -17.16 -10.66
CA ALA A 81 7.90 -17.60 -9.28
C ALA A 81 9.27 -17.84 -8.59
N ALA A 82 10.28 -18.27 -9.34
CA ALA A 82 11.62 -18.52 -8.81
C ALA A 82 12.48 -17.26 -8.67
N ASN A 83 12.37 -16.30 -9.60
CA ASN A 83 13.25 -15.14 -9.66
C ASN A 83 12.61 -13.85 -9.12
N TYR A 84 11.29 -13.70 -9.33
CA TYR A 84 10.50 -12.51 -9.01
C TYR A 84 9.16 -12.91 -8.38
N PRO A 85 9.17 -13.63 -7.22
CA PRO A 85 7.95 -14.12 -6.59
C PRO A 85 6.95 -13.01 -6.23
N PHE A 86 7.40 -11.76 -6.20
CA PHE A 86 6.58 -10.58 -6.01
C PHE A 86 5.76 -10.20 -7.24
N VAL A 87 6.14 -10.55 -8.47
CA VAL A 87 5.34 -10.22 -9.66
C VAL A 87 4.10 -11.11 -9.69
N LYS A 88 2.95 -10.49 -9.93
CA LYS A 88 1.64 -11.15 -10.09
C LYS A 88 0.94 -10.73 -11.36
N ASN A 89 1.22 -9.53 -11.86
CA ASN A 89 0.53 -8.96 -12.99
C ASN A 89 1.51 -8.40 -14.02
N VAL A 90 1.11 -8.51 -15.29
CA VAL A 90 1.87 -7.99 -16.44
C VAL A 90 0.99 -7.02 -17.20
N GLN A 91 1.38 -5.75 -17.19
CA GLN A 91 0.69 -4.68 -17.90
C GLN A 91 1.19 -4.55 -19.33
N PHE A 92 0.28 -4.67 -20.29
CA PHE A 92 0.51 -4.34 -21.70
C PHE A 92 -0.04 -2.95 -21.97
N MET A 93 0.84 -1.94 -22.06
CA MET A 93 0.45 -0.52 -22.02
C MET A 93 -0.35 -0.05 -23.25
N THR A 94 -0.11 -0.63 -24.42
CA THR A 94 -0.85 -0.32 -25.66
C THR A 94 -1.20 -1.60 -26.41
N ALA A 95 -2.05 -2.43 -25.79
CA ALA A 95 -2.27 -3.79 -26.25
C ALA A 95 -3.11 -3.88 -27.54
N THR A 96 -3.89 -2.84 -27.86
CA THR A 96 -4.98 -2.97 -28.83
C THR A 96 -4.84 -2.04 -30.04
N GLY A 97 -3.67 -1.46 -30.27
CA GLY A 97 -3.37 -0.71 -31.49
C GLY A 97 -2.67 0.62 -31.28
N GLY A 98 -2.67 1.42 -32.33
CA GLY A 98 -2.10 2.76 -32.37
C GLY A 98 -1.14 2.99 -33.52
N ASN A 99 -0.69 1.96 -34.21
CA ASN A 99 0.13 2.08 -35.41
C ASN A 99 0.06 0.77 -36.21
N ASP A 100 0.68 0.74 -37.39
CA ASP A 100 0.62 -0.39 -38.30
C ASP A 100 1.22 -1.69 -37.76
N THR A 101 2.17 -1.62 -36.83
CA THR A 101 2.73 -2.82 -36.19
C THR A 101 1.93 -3.27 -34.96
N ARG A 102 1.17 -2.37 -34.34
CA ARG A 102 0.40 -2.64 -33.11
C ARG A 102 -1.06 -2.98 -33.38
N ASP A 103 -1.62 -2.47 -34.47
CA ASP A 103 -3.01 -2.65 -34.86
C ASP A 103 -3.31 -4.14 -35.08
N LEU A 104 -4.35 -4.64 -34.39
CA LEU A 104 -4.77 -6.05 -34.46
C LEU A 104 -5.68 -6.30 -35.67
N PHE A 105 -5.21 -5.90 -36.85
CA PHE A 105 -5.87 -6.07 -38.14
C PHE A 105 -4.95 -6.75 -39.14
N VAL A 106 -5.53 -7.46 -40.11
CA VAL A 106 -4.77 -8.06 -41.22
C VAL A 106 -4.11 -6.97 -42.09
N ASP A 107 -4.86 -5.92 -42.44
CA ASP A 107 -4.32 -4.75 -43.14
C ASP A 107 -4.72 -3.46 -42.41
N PRO A 108 -3.86 -2.86 -41.56
CA PRO A 108 -4.16 -1.64 -40.80
C PRO A 108 -4.54 -0.42 -41.64
N TYR A 109 -4.24 -0.39 -42.93
CA TYR A 109 -4.49 0.76 -43.81
C TYR A 109 -5.77 0.63 -44.65
N ASN A 110 -6.27 -0.60 -44.86
CA ASN A 110 -7.50 -0.81 -45.61
C ASN A 110 -8.73 -0.36 -44.80
N ASN A 111 -9.26 0.81 -45.14
CA ASN A 111 -10.42 1.39 -44.47
C ASN A 111 -11.78 0.89 -45.02
N ALA A 112 -11.80 0.10 -46.10
CA ALA A 112 -13.01 -0.49 -46.66
C ALA A 112 -13.52 -1.68 -45.83
N THR A 113 -12.62 -2.33 -45.09
CA THR A 113 -12.93 -3.41 -44.15
C THR A 113 -12.58 -2.98 -42.73
N LYS A 114 -13.50 -3.18 -41.78
CA LYS A 114 -13.34 -2.84 -40.35
C LYS A 114 -13.40 -4.05 -39.42
N THR A 115 -13.45 -5.25 -39.99
CA THR A 115 -13.70 -6.52 -39.28
C THR A 115 -12.65 -7.59 -39.62
N ASP A 116 -11.56 -7.21 -40.28
CA ASP A 116 -10.41 -8.06 -40.62
C ASP A 116 -9.46 -8.18 -39.42
N TYR A 117 -9.99 -8.61 -38.27
CA TYR A 117 -9.24 -8.69 -37.01
C TYR A 117 -8.16 -9.77 -37.04
N LYS A 118 -7.06 -9.51 -36.33
CA LYS A 118 -5.91 -10.44 -36.17
C LYS A 118 -5.44 -10.41 -34.72
N PHE A 119 -6.04 -11.24 -33.87
CA PHE A 119 -5.81 -11.25 -32.42
C PHE A 119 -4.75 -12.28 -31.97
N ASP A 120 -4.31 -13.14 -32.88
CA ASP A 120 -3.49 -14.32 -32.61
C ASP A 120 -2.24 -13.99 -31.80
N GLU A 121 -1.50 -12.95 -32.20
CA GLU A 121 -0.25 -12.56 -31.54
C GLU A 121 -0.48 -12.03 -30.11
N LEU A 122 -1.59 -11.32 -29.88
CA LEU A 122 -1.97 -10.88 -28.53
C LEU A 122 -2.34 -12.11 -27.67
N ILE A 123 -3.10 -13.04 -28.24
CA ILE A 123 -3.50 -14.28 -27.55
C ILE A 123 -2.27 -15.12 -27.17
N ASP A 124 -1.30 -15.28 -28.07
CA ASP A 124 -0.04 -15.98 -27.80
C ASP A 124 0.73 -15.31 -26.65
N ALA A 125 0.78 -13.98 -26.63
CA ALA A 125 1.42 -13.25 -25.54
C ALA A 125 0.69 -13.41 -24.19
N LEU A 126 -0.63 -13.49 -24.21
CA LEU A 126 -1.44 -13.75 -23.02
C LEU A 126 -1.23 -15.17 -22.49
N HIS A 127 -1.09 -16.17 -23.36
CA HIS A 127 -0.69 -17.53 -22.98
C HIS A 127 0.64 -17.52 -22.23
N ASN A 128 1.65 -16.83 -22.78
CA ASN A 128 2.96 -16.71 -22.13
C ASN A 128 2.89 -16.07 -20.73
N VAL A 129 1.95 -15.14 -20.49
CA VAL A 129 1.70 -14.56 -19.16
C VAL A 129 1.05 -15.59 -18.22
N VAL A 130 -0.02 -16.24 -18.66
CA VAL A 130 -0.79 -17.18 -17.84
C VAL A 130 0.02 -18.43 -17.50
N ASP A 131 0.84 -18.93 -18.44
CA ASP A 131 1.71 -20.09 -18.25
C ASP A 131 2.81 -19.86 -17.20
N GLN A 132 3.14 -18.60 -16.91
CA GLN A 132 4.02 -18.22 -15.79
C GLN A 132 3.30 -18.14 -14.44
N GLY A 133 1.99 -18.40 -14.41
CA GLY A 133 1.13 -18.21 -13.23
C GLY A 133 0.84 -16.74 -12.92
N LEU A 134 1.01 -15.84 -13.89
CA LEU A 134 0.75 -14.41 -13.76
C LEU A 134 -0.60 -14.03 -14.37
N LYS A 135 -1.06 -12.81 -14.10
CA LYS A 135 -2.34 -12.27 -14.58
C LYS A 135 -2.15 -11.09 -15.53
N PRO A 136 -2.73 -11.14 -16.74
CA PRO A 136 -2.74 -10.00 -17.64
C PRO A 136 -3.38 -8.75 -17.03
N PHE A 137 -2.77 -7.61 -17.31
CA PHE A 137 -3.36 -6.29 -17.21
C PHE A 137 -3.32 -5.68 -18.61
N ILE A 138 -4.48 -5.60 -19.27
CA ILE A 138 -4.57 -5.19 -20.67
C ILE A 138 -5.01 -3.73 -20.73
N LYS A 139 -4.14 -2.83 -21.20
CA LYS A 139 -4.55 -1.46 -21.54
C LYS A 139 -5.07 -1.40 -22.96
N THR A 140 -6.37 -1.14 -23.09
CA THR A 140 -7.03 -0.87 -24.36
C THR A 140 -6.63 0.52 -24.85
N GLY A 141 -6.10 0.58 -26.06
CA GLY A 141 -5.47 1.76 -26.62
C GLY A 141 -4.11 1.42 -27.24
N ALA A 142 -3.55 2.29 -28.08
CA ALA A 142 -4.22 3.47 -28.62
C ALA A 142 -5.26 3.06 -29.70
N VAL A 143 -6.01 4.03 -30.22
CA VAL A 143 -7.06 3.75 -31.23
C VAL A 143 -6.38 3.30 -32.55
N PRO A 144 -6.80 2.18 -33.16
CA PRO A 144 -6.24 1.75 -34.44
C PRO A 144 -6.37 2.78 -35.57
N LEU A 145 -5.42 2.77 -36.50
CA LEU A 145 -5.28 3.78 -37.55
C LEU A 145 -6.53 3.89 -38.42
N LYS A 146 -6.99 2.75 -38.96
CA LYS A 146 -8.20 2.71 -39.81
C LYS A 146 -9.47 3.10 -39.05
N LEU A 147 -9.48 3.11 -37.72
CA LEU A 147 -10.66 3.48 -36.95
C LEU A 147 -10.75 4.99 -36.67
N SER A 148 -9.74 5.77 -37.07
CA SER A 148 -9.73 7.23 -36.97
C SER A 148 -9.95 7.88 -38.34
N ASN A 149 -10.61 9.05 -38.40
CA ASN A 149 -10.84 9.78 -39.66
C ASN A 149 -9.54 10.38 -40.24
N SER A 150 -8.62 10.80 -39.37
CA SER A 150 -7.34 11.38 -39.74
C SER A 150 -6.33 11.03 -38.66
N PRO A 151 -5.86 9.77 -38.60
CA PRO A 151 -4.95 9.32 -37.55
C PRO A 151 -3.69 10.19 -37.52
N HIS A 152 -3.14 10.39 -36.32
CA HIS A 152 -1.94 11.16 -36.11
C HIS A 152 -1.02 10.42 -35.15
N ILE A 153 0.12 9.96 -35.66
CA ILE A 153 1.15 9.31 -34.86
C ILE A 153 1.91 10.39 -34.08
N SER A 154 1.84 10.33 -32.75
CA SER A 154 2.61 11.21 -31.87
C SER A 154 4.11 10.97 -32.06
N SER A 155 4.88 12.06 -32.10
CA SER A 155 6.35 11.98 -32.10
C SER A 155 6.92 11.57 -30.74
N ALA A 156 6.16 11.71 -29.66
CA ALA A 156 6.61 11.34 -28.32
C ALA A 156 6.53 9.82 -28.10
N PHE A 157 5.43 9.21 -28.53
CA PHE A 157 5.11 7.82 -28.20
C PHE A 157 4.92 6.89 -29.41
N GLY A 158 4.92 7.41 -30.64
CA GLY A 158 4.81 6.57 -31.84
C GLY A 158 3.48 5.83 -31.98
N VAL A 159 2.42 6.36 -31.36
CA VAL A 159 1.05 5.82 -31.43
C VAL A 159 0.06 6.90 -31.87
N ASN A 160 -1.07 6.46 -32.41
CA ASN A 160 -2.17 7.30 -32.85
C ASN A 160 -2.87 7.95 -31.66
N VAL A 161 -2.91 9.28 -31.64
CA VAL A 161 -3.53 10.05 -30.54
C VAL A 161 -4.98 10.45 -30.82
N ARG A 162 -5.54 10.03 -31.95
CA ARG A 162 -6.85 10.50 -32.40
C ARG A 162 -7.99 9.60 -31.93
N PRO A 163 -9.16 10.18 -31.61
CA PRO A 163 -10.33 9.41 -31.24
C PRO A 163 -10.87 8.58 -32.42
N PRO A 164 -11.71 7.56 -32.14
CA PRO A 164 -12.44 6.85 -33.18
C PRO A 164 -13.31 7.80 -34.00
N ALA A 165 -13.38 7.55 -35.32
CA ALA A 165 -14.32 8.20 -36.22
C ALA A 165 -15.77 7.83 -35.90
N ASP A 166 -15.98 6.56 -35.54
CA ASP A 166 -17.25 5.97 -35.15
C ASP A 166 -17.01 5.11 -33.91
N TYR A 167 -17.64 5.50 -32.79
CA TYR A 167 -17.46 4.82 -31.51
C TYR A 167 -18.18 3.47 -31.48
N ASP A 168 -19.23 3.24 -32.27
CA ASP A 168 -19.89 1.93 -32.34
C ASP A 168 -19.01 0.92 -33.09
N VAL A 169 -18.29 1.36 -34.12
CA VAL A 169 -17.27 0.51 -34.78
C VAL A 169 -16.14 0.17 -33.81
N TYR A 170 -15.69 1.13 -33.00
CA TYR A 170 -14.67 0.88 -31.98
C TYR A 170 -15.16 -0.08 -30.88
N TYR A 171 -16.41 0.09 -30.41
CA TYR A 171 -17.06 -0.85 -29.48
C TYR A 171 -17.06 -2.28 -30.05
N ASN A 172 -17.42 -2.45 -31.32
CA ASN A 172 -17.44 -3.78 -31.95
C ASN A 172 -16.04 -4.40 -32.01
N TYR A 173 -15.00 -3.60 -32.26
CA TYR A 173 -13.62 -4.06 -32.25
C TYR A 173 -13.18 -4.54 -30.85
N ILE A 174 -13.40 -3.72 -29.80
CA ILE A 174 -13.05 -4.10 -28.42
C ILE A 174 -13.84 -5.33 -27.97
N LYS A 175 -15.14 -5.39 -28.29
CA LYS A 175 -15.97 -6.55 -27.95
C LYS A 175 -15.46 -7.81 -28.66
N ALA A 176 -15.15 -7.74 -29.95
CA ALA A 176 -14.65 -8.89 -30.71
C ALA A 176 -13.32 -9.41 -30.15
N MET A 177 -12.42 -8.52 -29.74
CA MET A 177 -11.18 -8.89 -29.07
C MET A 177 -11.46 -9.58 -27.72
N ALA A 178 -12.31 -8.98 -26.88
CA ALA A 178 -12.66 -9.55 -25.58
C ALA A 178 -13.39 -10.90 -25.72
N ASP A 179 -14.29 -11.04 -26.69
CA ASP A 179 -14.96 -12.30 -27.02
C ASP A 179 -13.94 -13.37 -27.43
N ALA A 180 -12.95 -13.03 -28.25
CA ALA A 180 -11.89 -13.97 -28.66
C ALA A 180 -11.03 -14.42 -27.47
N ILE A 181 -10.67 -13.48 -26.58
CA ILE A 181 -9.94 -13.78 -25.34
C ILE A 181 -10.78 -14.68 -24.41
N VAL A 182 -12.07 -14.40 -24.23
CA VAL A 182 -12.96 -15.23 -23.41
C VAL A 182 -13.17 -16.61 -24.03
N ALA A 183 -13.25 -16.71 -25.36
CA ALA A 183 -13.34 -17.98 -26.07
C ALA A 183 -12.09 -18.85 -25.87
N GLU A 184 -10.91 -18.23 -25.85
CA GLU A 184 -9.64 -18.92 -25.68
C GLU A 184 -9.38 -19.35 -24.22
N PHE A 185 -9.46 -18.41 -23.27
CA PHE A 185 -9.05 -18.64 -21.88
C PHE A 185 -10.20 -19.07 -20.95
N GLY A 186 -11.45 -18.85 -21.39
CA GLY A 186 -12.64 -19.08 -20.57
C GLY A 186 -12.86 -18.01 -19.50
N ILE A 187 -14.12 -17.75 -19.16
CA ILE A 187 -14.50 -16.65 -18.26
C ILE A 187 -13.93 -16.77 -16.85
N ASN A 188 -13.68 -18.00 -16.36
CA ASN A 188 -13.13 -18.20 -15.02
C ASN A 188 -11.69 -17.69 -14.90
N GLU A 189 -10.93 -17.73 -15.98
CA GLU A 189 -9.59 -17.15 -16.02
C GLU A 189 -9.68 -15.64 -16.26
N VAL A 190 -10.41 -15.21 -17.29
CA VAL A 190 -10.47 -13.80 -17.71
C VAL A 190 -11.04 -12.88 -16.63
N LYS A 191 -11.98 -13.33 -15.79
CA LYS A 191 -12.51 -12.52 -14.67
C LYS A 191 -11.46 -12.21 -13.59
N THR A 192 -10.28 -12.83 -13.65
CA THR A 192 -9.16 -12.55 -12.74
C THR A 192 -8.18 -11.51 -13.28
N TRP A 193 -8.39 -11.04 -14.53
CA TRP A 193 -7.51 -10.10 -15.21
C TRP A 193 -7.95 -8.66 -14.94
N THR A 194 -7.05 -7.72 -15.26
CA THR A 194 -7.31 -6.28 -15.09
C THR A 194 -7.33 -5.58 -16.44
N TRP A 195 -8.20 -4.59 -16.60
CA TRP A 195 -8.35 -3.84 -17.84
C TRP A 195 -8.17 -2.35 -17.59
N GLY A 196 -7.47 -1.65 -18.47
CA GLY A 196 -7.30 -0.19 -18.38
C GLY A 196 -7.67 0.48 -19.68
N VAL A 197 -8.30 1.65 -19.63
CA VAL A 197 -8.65 2.41 -20.85
C VAL A 197 -7.69 3.56 -21.05
N LEU A 198 -6.81 3.38 -22.04
CA LEU A 198 -5.76 4.31 -22.45
C LEU A 198 -4.70 4.56 -21.34
N THR A 199 -3.67 5.32 -21.70
CA THR A 199 -2.61 5.80 -20.82
C THR A 199 -2.64 7.32 -20.83
N GLU A 200 -2.48 7.94 -19.66
CA GLU A 200 -2.44 9.40 -19.46
C GLU A 200 -3.50 10.14 -20.29
N TYR A 201 -4.76 9.83 -20.04
CA TYR A 201 -5.87 10.24 -20.90
C TYR A 201 -6.05 11.76 -21.08
N GLU A 202 -5.49 12.55 -20.18
CA GLU A 202 -5.48 14.00 -20.21
C GLU A 202 -4.22 14.59 -20.87
N ASN A 203 -3.22 13.75 -21.19
CA ASN A 203 -2.00 14.14 -21.88
C ASN A 203 -2.23 14.19 -23.40
N SER A 204 -2.01 15.36 -24.01
CA SER A 204 -2.18 15.57 -25.46
C SER A 204 -1.25 14.73 -26.33
N ASP A 205 -0.11 14.28 -25.78
CA ASP A 205 0.80 13.39 -26.50
C ASP A 205 0.27 11.96 -26.61
N TRP A 206 -0.72 11.59 -25.80
CA TRP A 206 -1.44 10.31 -25.81
C TRP A 206 -2.82 10.40 -26.47
N PHE A 207 -3.54 11.50 -26.24
CA PHE A 207 -4.91 11.64 -26.73
C PHE A 207 -5.30 13.09 -26.97
N ILE A 208 -5.72 13.40 -28.20
CA ILE A 208 -6.12 14.76 -28.57
C ILE A 208 -7.14 14.77 -29.71
N ALA A 209 -8.25 15.48 -29.50
CA ALA A 209 -9.25 15.72 -30.53
C ALA A 209 -8.65 16.51 -31.71
N SER A 210 -9.22 16.36 -32.91
CA SER A 210 -8.68 16.97 -34.14
C SER A 210 -8.54 18.49 -34.07
N ASP A 211 -9.39 19.17 -33.30
CA ASP A 211 -9.35 20.62 -33.09
C ASP A 211 -8.37 21.07 -31.98
N GLY A 212 -7.78 20.12 -31.26
CA GLY A 212 -6.84 20.38 -30.16
C GLY A 212 -7.46 20.98 -28.90
N SER A 213 -8.78 21.09 -28.81
CA SER A 213 -9.41 21.78 -27.68
C SER A 213 -9.45 20.87 -26.44
N PRO A 214 -9.20 21.40 -25.23
CA PRO A 214 -9.32 20.65 -23.98
C PRO A 214 -10.70 19.98 -23.79
N ASN A 215 -11.78 20.72 -24.04
CA ASN A 215 -13.14 20.23 -23.75
C ASN A 215 -13.58 19.14 -24.74
N THR A 216 -13.24 19.30 -26.01
CA THR A 216 -13.55 18.30 -27.05
C THR A 216 -12.72 17.03 -26.86
N THR A 217 -11.46 17.16 -26.47
CA THR A 217 -10.59 16.02 -26.11
C THR A 217 -11.13 15.28 -24.88
N LYS A 218 -11.47 16.01 -23.81
CA LYS A 218 -12.10 15.46 -22.61
C LYS A 218 -13.35 14.64 -22.92
N ILE A 219 -14.30 15.22 -23.67
CA ILE A 219 -15.54 14.53 -24.06
C ILE A 219 -15.24 13.32 -24.95
N ALA A 220 -14.27 13.42 -25.86
CA ALA A 220 -13.87 12.30 -26.70
C ALA A 220 -13.28 11.13 -25.88
N TYR A 221 -12.56 11.42 -24.78
CA TYR A 221 -12.06 10.40 -23.86
C TYR A 221 -13.20 9.79 -23.05
N PHE A 222 -14.14 10.60 -22.54
CA PHE A 222 -15.31 10.06 -21.81
C PHE A 222 -16.09 9.07 -22.66
N LYS A 223 -16.30 9.40 -23.95
CA LYS A 223 -16.89 8.47 -24.92
C LYS A 223 -16.03 7.21 -25.11
N LEU A 224 -14.71 7.36 -25.20
CA LEU A 224 -13.80 6.22 -25.39
C LEU A 224 -13.91 5.26 -24.21
N TYR A 225 -13.90 5.78 -22.98
CA TYR A 225 -14.09 5.02 -21.77
C TYR A 225 -15.43 4.29 -21.75
N ASP A 226 -16.53 5.02 -21.91
CA ASP A 226 -17.89 4.45 -21.82
C ASP A 226 -18.14 3.35 -22.85
N TYR A 227 -17.69 3.54 -24.09
CA TYR A 227 -17.84 2.53 -25.15
C TYR A 227 -16.92 1.33 -24.92
N THR A 228 -15.72 1.53 -24.37
CA THR A 228 -14.81 0.43 -24.05
C THR A 228 -15.35 -0.42 -22.91
N VAL A 229 -15.78 0.20 -21.81
CA VAL A 229 -16.36 -0.50 -20.66
C VAL A 229 -17.59 -1.28 -21.08
N ALA A 230 -18.52 -0.66 -21.82
CA ALA A 230 -19.71 -1.36 -22.31
C ALA A 230 -19.36 -2.58 -23.20
N ALA A 231 -18.31 -2.48 -24.02
CA ALA A 231 -17.85 -3.59 -24.86
C ALA A 231 -17.28 -4.75 -24.03
N LEU A 232 -16.47 -4.43 -23.00
CA LEU A 232 -15.91 -5.40 -22.07
C LEU A 232 -17.01 -6.05 -21.21
N GLU A 233 -17.95 -5.28 -20.68
CA GLU A 233 -19.12 -5.78 -19.94
C GLU A 233 -19.95 -6.75 -20.79
N ALA A 234 -20.11 -6.47 -22.09
CA ALA A 234 -20.88 -7.34 -22.99
C ALA A 234 -20.17 -8.69 -23.27
N ALA A 235 -18.85 -8.76 -23.16
CA ALA A 235 -18.07 -9.99 -23.37
C ALA A 235 -17.81 -10.77 -22.07
N ILE A 236 -17.52 -10.06 -20.98
CA ILE A 236 -17.03 -10.62 -19.71
C ILE A 236 -18.13 -10.66 -18.64
N GLY A 237 -19.11 -9.75 -18.73
CA GLY A 237 -20.13 -9.49 -17.72
C GLY A 237 -19.64 -8.50 -16.66
N ALA A 238 -20.45 -7.48 -16.36
CA ALA A 238 -20.09 -6.39 -15.44
C ALA A 238 -19.60 -6.88 -14.06
N GLY A 239 -20.28 -7.88 -13.46
CA GLY A 239 -19.88 -8.45 -12.18
C GLY A 239 -18.56 -9.25 -12.19
N ASN A 240 -17.99 -9.53 -13.36
CA ASN A 240 -16.72 -10.22 -13.55
C ASN A 240 -15.61 -9.27 -14.03
N LEU A 241 -15.94 -8.03 -14.41
CA LEU A 241 -15.00 -7.08 -14.98
C LEU A 241 -14.27 -6.33 -13.87
N ASN A 242 -12.95 -6.17 -14.01
CA ASN A 242 -12.13 -5.27 -13.22
C ASN A 242 -11.48 -4.26 -14.17
N VAL A 243 -12.01 -3.04 -14.21
CA VAL A 243 -11.63 -2.01 -15.19
C VAL A 243 -11.32 -0.66 -14.53
N GLY A 244 -10.36 0.07 -15.07
CA GLY A 244 -9.94 1.35 -14.53
C GLY A 244 -9.34 2.28 -15.57
N ALA A 245 -8.80 3.39 -15.10
CA ALA A 245 -8.24 4.44 -15.93
C ALA A 245 -6.88 4.91 -15.39
N HIS A 246 -6.02 5.34 -16.31
CA HIS A 246 -4.67 5.78 -16.03
C HIS A 246 -4.47 7.25 -16.46
N SER A 247 -4.21 8.12 -15.49
CA SER A 247 -3.95 9.55 -15.68
C SER A 247 -2.46 9.86 -15.57
N MET A 248 -2.02 11.03 -16.04
CA MET A 248 -0.71 11.58 -15.71
C MET A 248 -0.68 12.09 -14.26
N SER A 249 -1.64 12.94 -13.85
CA SER A 249 -1.87 13.53 -12.50
C SER A 249 -0.72 14.27 -11.80
N VAL A 250 0.53 13.82 -11.91
CA VAL A 250 1.69 14.38 -11.20
C VAL A 250 1.93 15.85 -11.59
N VAL A 251 1.53 16.24 -12.79
CA VAL A 251 1.53 17.62 -13.28
C VAL A 251 0.24 17.88 -14.06
N ASN A 252 -0.18 19.14 -14.12
CA ASN A 252 -1.35 19.53 -14.92
C ASN A 252 -1.12 19.24 -16.41
N ALA A 253 -2.16 18.72 -17.07
CA ALA A 253 -2.13 18.36 -18.49
C ALA A 253 -3.08 19.26 -19.32
N LEU A 254 -3.64 18.72 -20.41
CA LEU A 254 -4.54 19.46 -21.31
C LEU A 254 -5.87 19.83 -20.63
N TRP A 255 -6.40 18.99 -19.75
CA TRP A 255 -7.65 19.19 -19.00
C TRP A 255 -7.57 18.49 -17.63
N ASP A 256 -8.51 18.81 -16.73
CA ASP A 256 -8.51 18.32 -15.33
C ASP A 256 -9.07 16.90 -15.23
N GLU A 257 -8.22 15.96 -14.85
CA GLU A 257 -8.51 14.54 -14.70
C GLU A 257 -9.65 14.26 -13.71
N ARG A 258 -9.91 15.16 -12.75
CA ARG A 258 -11.01 15.01 -11.78
C ARG A 258 -12.39 15.13 -12.43
N ASP A 259 -12.48 15.74 -13.61
CA ASP A 259 -13.71 15.78 -14.40
C ASP A 259 -14.09 14.37 -14.89
N PHE A 260 -13.11 13.52 -15.19
CA PHE A 260 -13.36 12.13 -15.57
C PHE A 260 -13.95 11.34 -14.41
N ILE A 261 -13.39 11.50 -13.21
CA ILE A 261 -13.89 10.85 -11.99
C ILE A 261 -15.34 11.27 -11.70
N GLN A 262 -15.67 12.56 -11.91
CA GLN A 262 -17.04 13.05 -11.80
C GLN A 262 -17.97 12.39 -12.86
N HIS A 263 -17.50 12.27 -14.10
CA HIS A 263 -18.25 11.66 -15.19
C HIS A 263 -18.61 10.21 -14.90
N VAL A 264 -17.65 9.36 -14.51
CA VAL A 264 -17.93 7.93 -14.25
C VAL A 264 -18.81 7.71 -13.01
N ALA A 265 -18.79 8.63 -12.04
CA ALA A 265 -19.66 8.53 -10.86
C ALA A 265 -21.10 9.01 -11.12
N THR A 266 -21.28 10.09 -11.89
CA THR A 266 -22.55 10.84 -11.93
C THR A 266 -22.94 11.40 -13.30
N GLY A 267 -22.03 11.34 -14.27
CA GLY A 267 -22.29 11.77 -15.64
C GLY A 267 -23.19 10.81 -16.40
N THR A 268 -23.64 11.22 -17.59
CA THR A 268 -24.38 10.34 -18.49
C THR A 268 -23.40 9.51 -19.32
N ASN A 269 -23.46 8.19 -19.18
CA ASN A 269 -22.70 7.26 -20.01
C ASN A 269 -23.08 7.44 -21.49
N TYR A 270 -22.10 7.74 -22.33
CA TYR A 270 -22.32 8.06 -23.74
C TYR A 270 -22.75 6.87 -24.61
N LYS A 271 -22.53 5.63 -24.16
CA LYS A 271 -22.97 4.42 -24.88
C LYS A 271 -24.37 3.98 -24.46
N THR A 272 -24.65 3.96 -23.16
CA THR A 272 -25.89 3.38 -22.62
C THR A 272 -26.97 4.44 -22.34
N GLY A 273 -26.59 5.70 -22.17
CA GLY A 273 -27.47 6.79 -21.73
C GLY A 273 -27.82 6.75 -20.24
N THR A 274 -27.27 5.80 -19.47
CA THR A 274 -27.48 5.69 -18.02
C THR A 274 -26.59 6.64 -17.24
N VAL A 275 -26.84 6.82 -15.94
CA VAL A 275 -25.95 7.57 -15.06
C VAL A 275 -24.80 6.67 -14.60
N GLY A 276 -23.57 7.19 -14.73
CA GLY A 276 -22.32 6.53 -14.32
C GLY A 276 -21.84 5.42 -15.26
N THR A 277 -20.57 5.05 -15.08
CA THR A 277 -19.88 3.97 -15.79
C THR A 277 -19.03 3.21 -14.79
N GLN A 278 -18.96 1.87 -14.90
CA GLN A 278 -18.17 1.04 -13.99
C GLN A 278 -16.70 1.49 -13.94
N ILE A 279 -16.16 1.57 -12.73
CA ILE A 279 -14.74 1.82 -12.44
C ILE A 279 -14.36 1.12 -11.14
N ASP A 280 -13.26 0.37 -11.17
CA ASP A 280 -12.80 -0.47 -10.06
C ASP A 280 -11.46 0.01 -9.47
N TYR A 281 -10.67 0.74 -10.26
CA TYR A 281 -9.44 1.37 -9.81
C TYR A 281 -9.11 2.65 -10.59
N LEU A 282 -8.25 3.48 -9.99
CA LEU A 282 -7.63 4.64 -10.61
C LEU A 282 -6.11 4.55 -10.50
N ALA A 283 -5.40 4.92 -11.56
CA ALA A 283 -3.95 4.94 -11.55
C ALA A 283 -3.37 6.26 -12.09
N ALA A 284 -2.12 6.52 -11.75
CA ALA A 284 -1.37 7.69 -12.21
C ALA A 284 0.05 7.36 -12.69
N SER A 285 0.64 8.30 -13.42
CA SER A 285 2.08 8.36 -13.67
C SER A 285 2.79 9.12 -12.55
N TYR A 286 4.04 8.77 -12.26
CA TYR A 286 4.88 9.56 -11.35
C TYR A 286 6.36 9.53 -11.71
N TYR A 287 6.99 10.70 -11.89
CA TYR A 287 8.43 10.77 -12.12
C TYR A 287 9.11 11.85 -11.28
N ASP A 288 10.15 11.44 -10.56
CA ASP A 288 11.22 12.33 -10.16
C ASP A 288 12.05 12.71 -11.38
N MET A 289 12.49 13.96 -11.46
CA MET A 289 13.15 14.47 -12.66
C MET A 289 14.53 13.85 -12.90
N ALA A 290 15.26 13.61 -11.81
CA ALA A 290 16.59 13.00 -11.79
C ALA A 290 16.92 12.56 -10.34
N PRO A 291 17.99 11.79 -10.09
CA PRO A 291 18.41 11.48 -8.72
C PRO A 291 18.59 12.75 -7.88
N GLY A 292 17.91 12.81 -6.73
CA GLY A 292 17.91 13.96 -5.83
C GLY A 292 17.05 15.14 -6.27
N GLN A 293 16.35 15.02 -7.40
CA GLN A 293 15.45 16.04 -7.93
C GLN A 293 14.05 15.45 -8.00
N GLY A 294 13.19 15.88 -7.07
CA GLY A 294 11.79 15.47 -7.01
C GLY A 294 11.02 15.76 -8.30
N SER A 295 9.76 15.34 -8.33
CA SER A 295 8.87 15.65 -9.45
C SER A 295 8.75 17.16 -9.70
N SER A 296 8.34 17.53 -10.92
CA SER A 296 8.03 18.92 -11.28
C SER A 296 6.67 19.40 -10.78
N GLY A 297 5.92 18.55 -10.06
CA GLY A 297 4.57 18.85 -9.57
C GLY A 297 4.30 18.22 -8.21
N LEU A 298 3.33 17.31 -8.15
CA LEU A 298 2.89 16.67 -6.90
C LEU A 298 3.91 15.66 -6.37
N SER A 299 3.95 15.49 -5.04
CA SER A 299 4.71 14.41 -4.43
C SER A 299 4.10 13.05 -4.77
N PHE A 300 4.87 11.97 -4.60
CA PHE A 300 4.42 10.60 -4.90
C PHE A 300 3.08 10.25 -4.22
N ALA A 301 2.92 10.65 -2.96
CA ALA A 301 1.68 10.43 -2.22
C ALA A 301 0.56 11.35 -2.69
N ASP A 302 0.86 12.63 -2.96
CA ASP A 302 -0.15 13.62 -3.31
C ASP A 302 -0.74 13.39 -4.70
N THR A 303 0.03 12.83 -5.64
CA THR A 303 -0.48 12.38 -6.94
C THR A 303 -1.67 11.42 -6.77
N ILE A 304 -1.55 10.44 -5.87
CA ILE A 304 -2.65 9.49 -5.61
C ILE A 304 -3.74 10.09 -4.74
N ASN A 305 -3.39 10.89 -3.73
CA ASN A 305 -4.38 11.55 -2.87
C ASN A 305 -5.32 12.44 -3.69
N LEU A 306 -4.83 13.13 -4.72
CA LEU A 306 -5.66 13.95 -5.61
C LEU A 306 -6.79 13.13 -6.26
N LEU A 307 -6.47 11.94 -6.78
CA LEU A 307 -7.45 11.03 -7.37
C LEU A 307 -8.39 10.46 -6.32
N ARG A 308 -7.84 10.01 -5.18
CA ARG A 308 -8.61 9.39 -4.09
C ARG A 308 -9.60 10.35 -3.45
N ASP A 309 -9.16 11.57 -3.16
CA ASP A 309 -10.01 12.60 -2.54
C ASP A 309 -11.16 12.96 -3.47
N LYS A 310 -10.89 13.06 -4.79
CA LYS A 310 -11.95 13.28 -5.77
C LYS A 310 -12.92 12.11 -5.83
N ALA A 311 -12.43 10.88 -5.92
CA ALA A 311 -13.26 9.66 -5.96
C ALA A 311 -14.18 9.57 -4.73
N ASN A 312 -13.63 9.78 -3.53
CA ASN A 312 -14.39 9.80 -2.28
C ASN A 312 -15.45 10.90 -2.26
N SER A 313 -15.13 12.11 -2.76
CA SER A 313 -16.07 13.23 -2.80
C SER A 313 -17.32 12.98 -3.67
N VAL A 314 -17.23 12.02 -4.61
CA VAL A 314 -18.33 11.63 -5.51
C VAL A 314 -18.92 10.25 -5.18
N GLY A 315 -18.56 9.67 -4.03
CA GLY A 315 -19.12 8.41 -3.54
C GLY A 315 -18.42 7.13 -4.02
N LEU A 316 -17.27 7.24 -4.70
CA LEU A 316 -16.47 6.08 -5.13
C LEU A 316 -15.43 5.74 -4.06
N THR A 317 -15.86 5.10 -2.96
CA THR A 317 -15.02 4.89 -1.76
C THR A 317 -14.24 3.57 -1.73
N ASN A 318 -14.50 2.66 -2.67
CA ASN A 318 -13.96 1.29 -2.64
C ASN A 318 -13.00 1.00 -3.80
N LEU A 319 -12.41 2.06 -4.39
CA LEU A 319 -11.45 1.91 -5.49
C LEU A 319 -10.06 1.53 -4.97
N LYS A 320 -9.33 0.80 -5.80
CA LYS A 320 -7.87 0.68 -5.64
C LYS A 320 -7.14 1.83 -6.35
N PHE A 321 -5.94 2.15 -5.88
CA PHE A 321 -5.11 3.24 -6.38
C PHE A 321 -3.67 2.81 -6.62
N GLY A 322 -3.13 3.04 -7.80
CA GLY A 322 -1.75 2.66 -8.11
C GLY A 322 -1.00 3.62 -9.01
N ILE A 323 0.30 3.37 -9.13
CA ILE A 323 1.18 4.05 -10.07
C ILE A 323 1.52 3.07 -11.20
N ASP A 324 1.00 3.31 -12.38
CA ASP A 324 1.14 2.38 -13.52
C ASP A 324 2.45 2.60 -14.30
N GLU A 325 3.09 3.73 -14.10
CA GLU A 325 4.45 3.98 -14.55
C GLU A 325 5.13 5.04 -13.69
N GLY A 326 6.43 4.87 -13.42
CA GLY A 326 7.12 5.88 -12.66
C GLY A 326 8.57 5.61 -12.33
N ARG A 327 9.06 6.27 -11.27
CA ARG A 327 10.43 6.33 -10.72
C ARG A 327 11.21 7.56 -11.19
N ILE A 328 12.33 7.40 -11.89
CA ILE A 328 13.28 8.49 -12.18
C ILE A 328 13.34 8.71 -13.69
N LEU A 329 13.06 9.93 -14.15
CA LEU A 329 12.96 10.24 -15.57
C LEU A 329 14.32 10.24 -16.28
N ASN A 330 15.29 10.96 -15.70
CA ASN A 330 16.60 11.21 -16.30
C ASN A 330 17.74 10.75 -15.39
N GLY A 331 18.89 10.44 -16.01
CA GLY A 331 20.13 10.23 -15.31
C GLY A 331 20.64 11.50 -14.62
N PRO A 332 21.66 11.38 -13.76
CA PRO A 332 22.29 12.49 -13.04
C PRO A 332 22.89 13.53 -14.01
N SER A 333 23.21 14.71 -13.48
CA SER A 333 23.60 15.88 -14.27
C SER A 333 24.83 15.72 -15.18
N ASP A 334 25.70 14.74 -14.94
CA ASP A 334 26.83 14.44 -15.83
C ASP A 334 26.42 13.68 -17.11
N ASP A 335 25.17 13.23 -17.18
CA ASP A 335 24.55 12.62 -18.35
C ASP A 335 23.29 13.37 -18.78
N GLY A 336 22.35 13.60 -17.86
CA GLY A 336 21.13 14.40 -18.04
C GLY A 336 20.13 13.84 -19.06
N ARG A 337 20.41 12.70 -19.68
CA ARG A 337 19.54 12.01 -20.64
C ARG A 337 18.52 11.13 -19.93
N ALA A 338 17.42 10.83 -20.61
CA ALA A 338 16.40 9.92 -20.15
C ALA A 338 16.98 8.54 -19.80
N LEU A 339 16.47 7.94 -18.71
CA LEU A 339 16.67 6.54 -18.37
C LEU A 339 15.65 5.70 -19.13
N PHE A 340 16.07 4.60 -19.76
CA PHE A 340 15.17 3.79 -20.60
C PHE A 340 14.00 3.20 -19.80
N SER A 341 14.28 2.36 -18.79
CA SER A 341 13.27 1.80 -17.88
C SER A 341 12.95 2.68 -16.68
N ARG A 342 13.42 3.94 -16.66
CA ARG A 342 13.25 4.87 -15.53
C ARG A 342 13.91 4.38 -14.23
N ILE A 343 14.85 3.46 -14.38
CA ILE A 343 15.55 2.76 -13.30
C ILE A 343 17.05 2.85 -13.54
N MET A 344 17.78 2.96 -12.43
CA MET A 344 19.23 2.96 -12.41
C MET A 344 19.76 1.75 -11.64
N PRO A 345 20.90 1.18 -12.04
CA PRO A 345 21.59 0.15 -11.26
C PRO A 345 22.39 0.73 -10.07
N HIS A 346 22.50 2.06 -9.95
CA HIS A 346 23.19 2.74 -8.85
C HIS A 346 22.49 2.50 -7.51
N THR A 347 23.24 2.39 -6.41
CA THR A 347 22.71 2.09 -5.06
C THR A 347 21.66 3.09 -4.56
N TYR A 348 21.73 4.34 -5.01
CA TYR A 348 20.68 5.35 -4.83
C TYR A 348 19.27 4.84 -5.19
N GLN A 349 19.13 4.06 -6.27
CA GLN A 349 17.86 3.44 -6.65
C GLN A 349 17.34 2.50 -5.56
N GLY A 350 18.22 1.77 -4.87
CA GLY A 350 17.84 0.85 -3.79
C GLY A 350 17.21 1.58 -2.61
N THR A 351 17.82 2.66 -2.12
CA THR A 351 17.21 3.45 -1.02
C THR A 351 15.99 4.22 -1.46
N TYR A 352 15.99 4.72 -2.71
CA TYR A 352 14.80 5.34 -3.31
C TYR A 352 13.62 4.37 -3.34
N ASP A 353 13.82 3.13 -3.82
CA ASP A 353 12.77 2.11 -3.87
C ASP A 353 12.31 1.69 -2.46
N ALA A 354 13.22 1.60 -1.49
CA ALA A 354 12.87 1.30 -0.08
C ALA A 354 12.04 2.43 0.55
N LYS A 355 12.38 3.69 0.26
CA LYS A 355 11.62 4.87 0.66
C LYS A 355 10.23 4.90 0.02
N LEU A 356 10.13 4.60 -1.28
CA LEU A 356 8.83 4.48 -1.95
C LEU A 356 7.98 3.35 -1.35
N PHE A 357 8.58 2.20 -1.00
CA PHE A 357 7.85 1.12 -0.32
C PHE A 357 7.23 1.58 1.00
N ARG A 358 7.96 2.35 1.82
CA ARG A 358 7.41 2.99 3.02
C ARG A 358 6.26 3.94 2.65
N ILE A 359 6.48 4.87 1.72
CA ILE A 359 5.48 5.88 1.32
C ILE A 359 4.20 5.22 0.79
N MET A 360 4.30 4.16 -0.02
CA MET A 360 3.14 3.43 -0.52
C MET A 360 2.30 2.82 0.60
N ASN A 361 2.94 2.29 1.64
CA ASN A 361 2.23 1.77 2.81
C ASN A 361 1.63 2.89 3.67
N ASP A 362 2.30 4.04 3.78
CA ASP A 362 1.81 5.23 4.49
C ASP A 362 0.59 5.86 3.81
N ALA A 363 0.64 5.96 2.48
CA ALA A 363 -0.36 6.64 1.66
C ALA A 363 -1.40 5.67 1.07
N GLN A 364 -1.39 4.39 1.49
CA GLN A 364 -2.31 3.34 1.01
C GLN A 364 -2.36 3.25 -0.52
N ILE A 365 -1.19 3.28 -1.16
CA ILE A 365 -1.04 3.06 -2.60
C ILE A 365 -0.88 1.56 -2.81
N ASP A 366 -1.69 0.96 -3.68
CA ASP A 366 -1.83 -0.49 -3.83
C ASP A 366 -0.67 -1.11 -4.62
N TRP A 367 -0.20 -0.45 -5.68
CA TRP A 367 0.94 -0.93 -6.47
C TRP A 367 1.79 0.21 -7.07
N LEU A 368 3.05 -0.12 -7.35
CA LEU A 368 3.93 0.59 -8.25
C LEU A 368 4.40 -0.37 -9.34
N SER A 369 4.09 -0.03 -10.58
CA SER A 369 4.49 -0.77 -11.77
C SER A 369 5.90 -0.40 -12.23
N THR A 370 6.65 -1.37 -12.75
CA THR A 370 8.06 -1.21 -13.12
C THR A 370 8.37 -1.69 -14.54
N TRP A 371 9.21 -0.93 -15.24
CA TRP A 371 9.57 -1.18 -16.65
C TRP A 371 10.73 -2.16 -16.84
N GLY A 372 11.47 -2.47 -15.79
CA GLY A 372 12.60 -3.39 -15.82
C GLY A 372 12.93 -3.94 -14.43
N LEU A 373 13.49 -5.15 -14.40
CA LEU A 373 13.95 -5.84 -13.19
C LEU A 373 15.43 -6.23 -13.29
N THR A 374 15.97 -6.39 -14.50
CA THR A 374 17.35 -6.76 -14.74
C THR A 374 17.91 -5.99 -15.93
N THR A 375 19.21 -6.18 -16.18
CA THR A 375 19.88 -5.65 -17.37
C THR A 375 19.31 -6.18 -18.70
N GLU A 376 18.41 -7.18 -18.66
CA GLU A 376 17.69 -7.73 -19.82
C GLU A 376 16.16 -7.49 -19.72
N ALA A 377 15.75 -6.48 -18.96
CA ALA A 377 14.37 -6.19 -18.55
C ALA A 377 13.77 -7.27 -17.64
N PHE A 378 13.34 -8.41 -18.19
CA PHE A 378 12.60 -9.44 -17.43
C PHE A 378 13.17 -10.86 -17.56
N TRP A 379 13.88 -11.17 -18.64
CA TRP A 379 14.24 -12.55 -18.99
C TRP A 379 15.75 -12.81 -19.01
N GLY A 380 16.34 -12.90 -17.82
CA GLY A 380 17.78 -13.16 -17.63
C GLY A 380 18.52 -11.92 -17.14
N GLY A 381 19.77 -11.76 -17.56
CA GLY A 381 20.58 -10.60 -17.18
C GLY A 381 21.03 -10.58 -15.71
N VAL A 382 21.51 -9.41 -15.29
CA VAL A 382 21.98 -9.14 -13.93
C VAL A 382 20.86 -8.42 -13.16
N PRO A 383 20.45 -8.88 -11.96
CA PRO A 383 19.43 -8.21 -11.16
C PRO A 383 19.82 -6.77 -10.78
N ALA A 384 18.84 -5.87 -10.82
CA ALA A 384 18.99 -4.52 -10.29
C ALA A 384 18.96 -4.50 -8.75
N VAL A 385 19.57 -3.50 -8.13
CA VAL A 385 19.41 -3.22 -6.69
C VAL A 385 17.93 -3.07 -6.31
N GLY A 386 17.12 -2.41 -7.15
CA GLY A 386 15.67 -2.27 -6.93
C GLY A 386 14.91 -3.61 -6.91
N THR A 387 15.39 -4.62 -7.65
CA THR A 387 14.82 -5.97 -7.67
C THR A 387 15.11 -6.73 -6.37
N HIS A 388 16.27 -6.49 -5.77
CA HIS A 388 16.56 -6.98 -4.43
C HIS A 388 15.64 -6.33 -3.40
N ILE A 389 15.43 -5.02 -3.48
CA ILE A 389 14.50 -4.32 -2.58
C ILE A 389 13.07 -4.84 -2.73
N ALA A 390 12.58 -5.05 -3.96
CA ALA A 390 11.26 -5.63 -4.18
C ALA A 390 11.11 -7.04 -3.58
N ASN A 391 12.15 -7.89 -3.71
CA ASN A 391 12.18 -9.22 -3.08
C ASN A 391 12.16 -9.15 -1.54
N LEU A 392 12.91 -8.22 -0.95
CA LEU A 392 12.93 -8.01 0.50
C LEU A 392 11.61 -7.43 1.02
N ALA A 393 11.04 -6.45 0.31
CA ALA A 393 9.71 -5.90 0.60
C ALA A 393 8.62 -6.98 0.52
N TYR A 394 8.70 -7.88 -0.45
CA TYR A 394 7.73 -8.98 -0.60
C TYR A 394 7.70 -9.93 0.60
N LYS A 395 8.81 -10.12 1.31
CA LYS A 395 8.86 -10.90 2.57
C LYS A 395 7.98 -10.30 3.67
N MET A 396 7.68 -9.00 3.60
CA MET A 396 6.81 -8.30 4.54
C MET A 396 5.32 -8.41 4.16
N THR A 397 4.98 -9.04 3.03
CA THR A 397 3.59 -9.22 2.61
C THR A 397 2.86 -10.10 3.63
N GLY A 398 1.72 -9.63 4.14
CA GLY A 398 0.95 -10.32 5.17
C GLY A 398 1.35 -9.96 6.61
N ASP A 399 2.41 -9.19 6.80
CA ASP A 399 2.76 -8.67 8.13
C ASP A 399 1.81 -7.54 8.51
N ASN A 400 1.45 -7.46 9.79
CA ASN A 400 0.90 -6.23 10.32
C ASN A 400 2.02 -5.20 10.43
N ARG A 401 1.81 -4.03 9.83
CA ARG A 401 2.72 -2.91 10.01
C ARG A 401 2.88 -2.61 11.49
N VAL A 402 4.10 -2.37 11.95
CA VAL A 402 4.36 -1.97 13.33
C VAL A 402 4.94 -0.57 13.44
N GLY A 403 4.83 0.02 14.64
CA GLY A 403 5.36 1.34 14.93
C GLY A 403 6.86 1.40 14.62
N PHE A 404 7.28 2.44 13.89
CA PHE A 404 8.66 2.71 13.50
C PHE A 404 8.92 4.21 13.66
N ALA A 405 9.82 4.58 14.57
CA ALA A 405 10.11 5.98 14.87
C ALA A 405 11.60 6.25 14.90
N VAL A 406 12.02 7.31 14.21
CA VAL A 406 13.42 7.74 14.15
C VAL A 406 13.64 8.96 15.04
N THR A 407 14.74 8.95 15.78
CA THR A 407 15.19 10.07 16.63
C THR A 407 16.70 10.24 16.55
N GLY A 408 17.22 11.37 17.04
CA GLY A 408 18.64 11.71 16.95
C GLY A 408 18.96 12.51 15.68
N SER A 409 20.22 12.54 15.31
CA SER A 409 20.74 13.31 14.17
C SER A 409 21.82 12.51 13.44
N THR A 410 21.76 12.51 12.11
CA THR A 410 22.77 11.91 11.25
C THR A 410 24.11 12.62 11.32
N GLY A 411 25.18 11.91 10.98
CA GLY A 411 26.51 12.49 10.82
C GLY A 411 26.56 13.47 9.63
N ASP A 412 25.90 13.13 8.53
CA ASP A 412 25.64 14.04 7.41
C ASP A 412 24.20 14.57 7.48
N PRO A 413 23.96 15.89 7.60
CA PRO A 413 22.61 16.46 7.61
C PRO A 413 21.78 16.19 6.34
N GLY A 414 22.41 15.79 5.24
CA GLY A 414 21.72 15.36 4.02
C GLY A 414 21.27 13.89 4.04
N ASN A 415 21.76 13.10 4.98
CA ASN A 415 21.32 11.72 5.18
C ASN A 415 19.94 11.69 5.85
N GLU A 416 19.08 10.84 5.33
CA GLU A 416 17.78 10.46 5.86
C GLU A 416 17.87 8.99 6.28
N ILE A 417 17.91 8.76 7.58
CA ILE A 417 17.73 7.42 8.15
C ILE A 417 16.25 7.21 8.42
N ASP A 418 15.64 6.23 7.78
CA ASP A 418 14.24 5.89 8.00
C ASP A 418 13.93 4.46 7.51
N GLY A 419 12.68 4.04 7.56
CA GLY A 419 12.30 2.69 7.19
C GLY A 419 10.87 2.28 7.55
N ILE A 420 10.65 0.98 7.55
CA ILE A 420 9.37 0.34 7.88
C ILE A 420 9.61 -1.01 8.55
N ALA A 421 8.70 -1.38 9.45
CA ALA A 421 8.75 -2.68 10.12
C ALA A 421 7.38 -3.36 10.12
N GLY A 422 7.41 -4.69 10.15
CA GLY A 422 6.26 -5.57 10.17
C GLY A 422 6.39 -6.66 11.23
N PHE A 423 5.26 -7.17 11.69
CA PHE A 423 5.18 -8.35 12.54
C PHE A 423 4.15 -9.33 11.98
N ASN A 424 4.61 -10.56 11.75
CA ASN A 424 3.79 -11.68 11.36
C ASN A 424 3.56 -12.62 12.54
N ARG A 425 2.34 -12.59 13.08
CA ARG A 425 1.96 -13.44 14.21
C ARG A 425 1.92 -14.92 13.85
N SER A 426 1.49 -15.24 12.63
CA SER A 426 1.32 -16.64 12.20
C SER A 426 2.65 -17.39 12.11
N THR A 427 3.73 -16.67 11.79
CA THR A 427 5.08 -17.23 11.67
C THR A 427 6.01 -16.83 12.82
N ASN A 428 5.55 -16.04 13.80
CA ASN A 428 6.36 -15.44 14.87
C ASN A 428 7.64 -14.80 14.30
N THR A 429 7.47 -13.94 13.30
CA THR A 429 8.55 -13.28 12.57
C THR A 429 8.36 -11.76 12.58
N VAL A 430 9.42 -11.03 12.88
CA VAL A 430 9.50 -9.57 12.74
C VAL A 430 10.36 -9.25 11.53
N HIS A 431 9.88 -8.38 10.66
CA HIS A 431 10.66 -7.82 9.56
C HIS A 431 10.97 -6.35 9.80
N VAL A 432 12.20 -5.94 9.55
CA VAL A 432 12.61 -4.52 9.65
C VAL A 432 13.41 -4.16 8.43
N MET A 433 12.95 -3.18 7.65
CA MET A 433 13.71 -2.54 6.57
C MET A 433 14.08 -1.13 7.02
N ALA A 434 15.37 -0.79 7.00
CA ALA A 434 15.85 0.56 7.27
C ALA A 434 16.87 0.98 6.21
N TYR A 435 16.92 2.26 5.88
CA TYR A 435 17.76 2.80 4.82
C TYR A 435 18.49 4.06 5.25
N ASN A 436 19.59 4.36 4.55
CA ASN A 436 20.30 5.64 4.61
C ASN A 436 20.24 6.32 3.25
N HIS A 437 19.22 7.15 3.04
CA HIS A 437 19.01 7.86 1.78
C HIS A 437 19.65 9.24 1.81
N ASN A 438 20.19 9.73 0.70
CA ASN A 438 20.66 11.11 0.58
C ASN A 438 20.28 11.67 -0.78
N ASN A 439 19.75 12.89 -0.86
CA ASN A 439 19.38 13.46 -2.15
C ASN A 439 20.62 13.67 -3.06
N ASN A 440 21.81 13.85 -2.48
CA ASN A 440 23.04 13.79 -3.25
C ASN A 440 23.41 12.33 -3.54
N MET A 441 23.19 11.90 -4.79
CA MET A 441 23.57 10.56 -5.26
C MET A 441 25.06 10.23 -5.02
N ASN A 442 25.93 11.24 -4.97
CA ASN A 442 27.37 11.07 -4.74
C ASN A 442 27.80 11.21 -3.27
N ALA A 443 26.86 11.33 -2.32
CA ALA A 443 27.17 11.31 -0.90
C ALA A 443 27.82 9.98 -0.51
N ILE A 444 28.81 10.01 0.37
CA ILE A 444 29.60 8.83 0.78
C ILE A 444 29.54 8.54 2.29
N THR A 445 28.83 9.36 3.05
CA THR A 445 28.76 9.24 4.51
C THR A 445 27.83 8.09 4.90
N GLY A 446 28.41 7.04 5.52
CA GLY A 446 27.65 5.98 6.17
C GLY A 446 27.18 6.39 7.57
N GLU A 447 26.21 5.65 8.10
CA GLU A 447 25.59 5.86 9.41
C GLU A 447 25.51 4.51 10.16
N THR A 448 25.51 4.56 11.49
CA THR A 448 25.37 3.35 12.33
C THR A 448 24.20 3.54 13.30
N PRO A 449 22.95 3.52 12.81
CA PRO A 449 21.82 3.72 13.69
C PRO A 449 21.69 2.58 14.70
N THR A 450 21.22 2.89 15.89
CA THR A 450 20.79 1.88 16.85
C THR A 450 19.32 1.56 16.62
N ILE A 451 19.01 0.34 16.18
CA ILE A 451 17.64 -0.16 16.06
C ILE A 451 17.25 -0.87 17.35
N THR A 452 16.26 -0.34 18.06
CA THR A 452 15.67 -0.96 19.25
C THR A 452 14.28 -1.49 18.92
N ILE A 453 14.12 -2.80 18.95
CA ILE A 453 12.82 -3.46 18.83
C ILE A 453 12.27 -3.67 20.24
N ASN A 454 11.21 -2.97 20.57
CA ASN A 454 10.53 -2.98 21.87
C ASN A 454 9.34 -3.95 21.86
N ASN A 455 8.98 -4.41 23.05
CA ASN A 455 7.87 -5.33 23.28
C ASN A 455 8.03 -6.66 22.52
N ILE A 456 9.28 -7.10 22.36
CA ILE A 456 9.64 -8.38 21.77
C ILE A 456 9.95 -9.39 22.87
N LYS A 457 9.50 -10.64 22.69
CA LYS A 457 9.94 -11.80 23.48
C LYS A 457 10.19 -12.99 22.56
N PRO A 458 11.10 -13.90 22.90
CA PRO A 458 11.23 -15.16 22.17
C PRO A 458 9.93 -15.96 22.25
N ALA A 459 9.48 -16.55 21.14
CA ALA A 459 8.33 -17.44 21.14
C ALA A 459 8.62 -18.75 21.90
N SER A 460 9.90 -19.15 21.93
CA SER A 460 10.43 -20.26 22.73
C SER A 460 11.87 -19.96 23.18
N GLY A 461 12.29 -20.49 24.32
CA GLY A 461 13.64 -20.28 24.84
C GLY A 461 13.93 -18.82 25.25
N SER A 462 15.18 -18.39 25.10
CA SER A 462 15.65 -17.05 25.53
C SER A 462 16.23 -16.19 24.38
N THR A 463 16.28 -16.72 23.16
CA THR A 463 16.93 -16.07 22.02
C THR A 463 16.02 -16.03 20.79
N VAL A 464 16.32 -15.10 19.89
CA VAL A 464 15.72 -15.02 18.55
C VAL A 464 16.79 -15.30 17.48
N THR A 465 16.36 -15.71 16.30
CA THR A 465 17.24 -15.87 15.14
C THR A 465 17.13 -14.64 14.26
N VAL A 466 18.25 -13.96 14.02
CA VAL A 466 18.32 -12.72 13.23
C VAL A 466 19.03 -13.02 11.91
N LYS A 467 18.30 -12.96 10.80
CA LYS A 467 18.88 -12.91 9.45
C LYS A 467 18.98 -11.47 8.97
N GLN A 468 20.11 -11.09 8.40
CA GLN A 468 20.38 -9.75 7.89
C GLN A 468 20.76 -9.81 6.42
N TRP A 469 20.17 -8.91 5.63
CA TRP A 469 20.60 -8.58 4.27
C TRP A 469 21.04 -7.12 4.25
N LEU A 470 22.15 -6.84 3.57
CA LEU A 470 22.60 -5.49 3.25
C LEU A 470 22.49 -5.32 1.74
N VAL A 471 21.99 -4.18 1.28
CA VAL A 471 22.00 -3.77 -0.12
C VAL A 471 22.76 -2.45 -0.18
N ASP A 472 23.96 -2.48 -0.74
CA ASP A 472 24.86 -1.33 -0.89
C ASP A 472 25.83 -1.57 -2.06
N ASP A 473 26.88 -0.76 -2.19
CA ASP A 473 27.91 -0.92 -3.22
C ASP A 473 28.69 -2.25 -3.16
N LEU A 474 28.70 -2.92 -2.00
CA LEU A 474 29.44 -4.17 -1.77
C LEU A 474 28.52 -5.40 -1.71
N HIS A 475 27.21 -5.19 -1.56
CA HIS A 475 26.24 -6.27 -1.34
C HIS A 475 25.06 -6.16 -2.31
N GLY A 476 24.96 -7.14 -3.23
CA GLY A 476 23.82 -7.20 -4.16
C GLY A 476 23.82 -6.10 -5.22
N ASN A 477 24.98 -5.58 -5.61
CA ASN A 477 25.09 -4.55 -6.64
C ASN A 477 26.26 -4.77 -7.61
N PHE A 478 25.97 -4.82 -8.91
CA PHE A 478 26.99 -4.92 -9.95
C PHE A 478 27.54 -3.56 -10.42
N TRP A 479 26.86 -2.45 -10.11
CA TRP A 479 27.16 -1.14 -10.67
C TRP A 479 28.60 -0.68 -10.42
N PRO A 480 29.20 -0.83 -9.22
CA PRO A 480 30.59 -0.45 -9.01
C PRO A 480 31.57 -1.20 -9.92
N ALA A 481 31.34 -2.49 -10.16
CA ALA A 481 32.15 -3.29 -11.06
C ALA A 481 32.00 -2.83 -12.52
N TRP A 482 30.75 -2.59 -12.97
CA TRP A 482 30.52 -2.06 -14.32
C TRP A 482 31.10 -0.65 -14.49
N ARG A 483 30.97 0.22 -13.50
CA ARG A 483 31.54 1.57 -13.54
C ARG A 483 33.06 1.54 -13.68
N ALA A 484 33.74 0.61 -13.01
CA ALA A 484 35.18 0.43 -13.17
C ALA A 484 35.55 0.02 -14.61
N ASP A 485 34.79 -0.91 -15.20
CA ASP A 485 35.00 -1.37 -16.57
C ASP A 485 34.69 -0.26 -17.61
N LEU A 486 33.63 0.52 -17.38
CA LEU A 486 33.27 1.71 -18.17
C LEU A 486 34.43 2.72 -18.21
N LEU A 487 34.99 3.04 -17.03
CA LEU A 487 36.13 3.96 -16.90
C LEU A 487 37.40 3.40 -17.55
N ALA A 488 37.71 2.14 -17.32
CA ALA A 488 38.90 1.48 -17.89
C ALA A 488 38.86 1.44 -19.42
N ARG A 489 37.67 1.36 -20.01
CA ARG A 489 37.45 1.39 -21.46
C ARG A 489 37.28 2.79 -22.04
N GLY A 490 37.25 3.83 -21.22
CA GLY A 490 37.06 5.21 -21.66
C GLY A 490 35.70 5.46 -22.31
N LEU A 491 34.67 4.70 -21.94
CA LEU A 491 33.33 4.88 -22.48
C LEU A 491 32.73 6.19 -21.94
N THR A 492 32.21 7.02 -22.84
CA THR A 492 31.54 8.28 -22.50
C THR A 492 30.05 8.20 -22.81
N ASN A 493 29.30 9.27 -22.59
CA ASN A 493 27.87 9.33 -22.88
C ASN A 493 27.55 8.93 -24.34
N SER A 494 28.43 9.23 -25.31
CA SER A 494 28.22 8.89 -26.72
C SER A 494 28.30 7.39 -27.02
N ALA A 495 28.80 6.57 -26.10
CA ALA A 495 28.81 5.11 -26.23
C ALA A 495 27.42 4.49 -25.99
N PHE A 496 26.43 5.30 -25.59
CA PHE A 496 25.09 4.86 -25.23
C PHE A 496 24.01 5.60 -26.02
N SER A 497 22.96 4.90 -26.46
CA SER A 497 21.78 5.49 -27.12
C SER A 497 20.83 6.15 -26.14
N TRP A 498 20.78 5.65 -24.90
CA TRP A 498 20.08 6.24 -23.75
C TRP A 498 21.09 6.69 -22.69
N SER A 499 20.62 7.12 -21.53
CA SER A 499 21.52 7.41 -20.41
C SER A 499 22.44 6.20 -20.12
N LYS A 500 23.73 6.46 -19.85
CA LYS A 500 24.71 5.45 -19.43
C LYS A 500 24.37 4.80 -18.08
N TYR A 501 23.41 5.40 -17.37
CA TYR A 501 22.87 4.91 -16.11
C TYR A 501 21.59 4.08 -16.28
N SER A 502 21.11 3.85 -17.51
CA SER A 502 19.96 2.97 -17.73
C SER A 502 20.30 1.55 -17.29
N LEU A 503 19.33 0.84 -16.68
CA LEU A 503 19.51 -0.53 -16.20
C LEU A 503 19.87 -1.51 -17.32
N GLU A 504 19.26 -1.40 -18.50
CA GLU A 504 19.43 -2.31 -19.63
C GLU A 504 20.72 -2.03 -20.42
N VAL A 505 21.85 -2.02 -19.70
CA VAL A 505 23.18 -1.66 -20.21
C VAL A 505 23.50 -2.25 -21.60
N PRO A 506 23.43 -3.58 -21.83
CA PRO A 506 23.80 -4.15 -23.13
C PRO A 506 22.89 -3.70 -24.28
N LYS A 507 21.62 -3.38 -24.00
CA LYS A 507 20.64 -2.96 -25.03
C LYS A 507 20.89 -1.54 -25.52
N HIS A 508 21.66 -0.75 -24.79
CA HIS A 508 21.88 0.67 -25.10
C HIS A 508 23.31 1.03 -25.46
N LEU A 509 24.26 0.10 -25.37
CA LEU A 509 25.59 0.29 -25.94
C LEU A 509 25.50 0.35 -27.48
N VAL A 510 26.15 1.35 -28.09
CA VAL A 510 26.06 1.56 -29.55
C VAL A 510 27.03 0.71 -30.35
N ASN A 511 28.17 0.32 -29.76
CA ASN A 511 29.21 -0.44 -30.45
C ASN A 511 29.14 -1.93 -30.12
N ALA A 512 29.16 -2.78 -31.16
CA ALA A 512 29.16 -4.23 -31.01
C ALA A 512 30.32 -4.77 -30.13
N ALA A 513 31.49 -4.13 -30.17
CA ALA A 513 32.63 -4.54 -29.33
C ALA A 513 32.41 -4.28 -27.83
N ASP A 514 31.67 -3.22 -27.48
CA ASP A 514 31.33 -2.92 -26.09
C ASP A 514 30.23 -3.84 -25.58
N ILE A 515 29.25 -4.17 -26.43
CA ILE A 515 28.21 -5.18 -26.15
C ILE A 515 28.86 -6.55 -25.89
N ALA A 516 29.76 -6.99 -26.78
CA ALA A 516 30.47 -8.26 -26.61
C ALA A 516 31.32 -8.28 -25.33
N TYR A 517 31.95 -7.16 -24.99
CA TYR A 517 32.70 -7.02 -23.74
C TYR A 517 31.79 -7.15 -22.51
N TRP A 518 30.63 -6.49 -22.50
CA TRP A 518 29.64 -6.64 -21.43
C TRP A 518 29.29 -8.11 -21.20
N TYR A 519 28.91 -8.84 -22.25
CA TYR A 519 28.54 -10.25 -22.12
C TYR A 519 29.72 -11.15 -21.68
N SER A 520 30.96 -10.81 -22.05
CA SER A 520 32.15 -11.51 -21.54
C SER A 520 32.35 -11.36 -20.01
N ARG A 521 31.75 -10.32 -19.42
CA ARG A 521 31.85 -9.96 -18.00
C ARG A 521 30.59 -10.27 -17.19
N GLU A 522 29.50 -10.67 -17.84
CA GLU A 522 28.19 -10.83 -17.19
C GLU A 522 28.22 -11.75 -15.96
N SER A 523 29.01 -12.83 -16.00
CA SER A 523 29.18 -13.74 -14.85
C SER A 523 29.77 -13.03 -13.62
N ALA A 524 30.74 -12.13 -13.82
CA ALA A 524 31.31 -11.33 -12.74
C ALA A 524 30.28 -10.34 -12.18
N TYR A 525 29.46 -9.73 -13.05
CA TYR A 525 28.39 -8.84 -12.62
C TYR A 525 27.29 -9.58 -11.85
N LYS A 526 26.90 -10.79 -12.28
CA LYS A 526 25.97 -11.67 -11.55
C LYS A 526 26.50 -12.03 -10.16
N THR A 527 27.81 -12.30 -10.06
CA THR A 527 28.45 -12.57 -8.77
C THR A 527 28.38 -11.33 -7.85
N ALA A 528 28.68 -10.14 -8.37
CA ALA A 528 28.58 -8.89 -7.61
C ALA A 528 27.13 -8.53 -7.20
N ALA A 529 26.15 -8.85 -8.06
CA ALA A 529 24.73 -8.68 -7.77
C ALA A 529 24.13 -9.78 -6.88
N THR A 530 24.91 -10.78 -6.45
CA THR A 530 24.36 -11.84 -5.58
C THR A 530 24.13 -11.30 -4.17
N LEU A 531 22.87 -11.31 -3.73
CA LEU A 531 22.50 -10.88 -2.39
C LEU A 531 22.49 -12.08 -1.42
N THR A 532 23.39 -12.08 -0.45
CA THR A 532 23.53 -13.18 0.53
C THR A 532 23.25 -12.70 1.95
N PRO A 533 22.37 -13.37 2.73
CA PRO A 533 22.16 -13.02 4.12
C PRO A 533 23.27 -13.51 5.05
N THR A 534 23.44 -12.81 6.16
CA THR A 534 24.10 -13.36 7.36
C THR A 534 23.04 -13.80 8.37
N THR A 535 23.31 -14.86 9.13
CA THR A 535 22.39 -15.37 10.18
C THR A 535 23.10 -15.43 11.52
N THR A 536 22.47 -14.89 12.55
CA THR A 536 22.98 -14.88 13.92
C THR A 536 21.88 -15.19 14.93
N THR A 537 22.25 -15.41 16.18
CA THR A 537 21.31 -15.56 17.31
C THR A 537 21.50 -14.39 18.25
N ALA A 538 20.41 -13.81 18.75
CA ALA A 538 20.45 -12.68 19.67
C ALA A 538 19.59 -12.93 20.92
N THR A 539 20.08 -12.52 22.09
CA THR A 539 19.34 -12.59 23.35
C THR A 539 18.40 -11.39 23.48
N VAL A 540 17.15 -11.65 23.83
CA VAL A 540 16.18 -10.60 24.17
C VAL A 540 16.31 -10.25 25.64
N THR A 541 16.56 -8.98 25.97
CA THR A 541 16.76 -8.52 27.35
C THR A 541 15.74 -7.45 27.69
N GLY A 542 14.98 -7.62 28.78
CA GLY A 542 13.99 -6.63 29.23
C GLY A 542 12.96 -6.29 28.16
N ASN A 543 12.48 -7.31 27.42
CA ASN A 543 11.55 -7.19 26.30
C ASN A 543 12.06 -6.31 25.13
N LYS A 544 13.39 -6.22 24.97
CA LYS A 544 14.05 -5.45 23.92
C LYS A 544 15.09 -6.27 23.19
N LEU A 545 15.18 -6.04 21.89
CA LEU A 545 16.29 -6.46 21.04
C LEU A 545 16.94 -5.20 20.46
N VAL A 546 18.26 -5.12 20.54
CA VAL A 546 19.03 -3.99 20.01
C VAL A 546 19.94 -4.49 18.90
N LEU A 547 19.89 -3.83 17.74
CA LEU A 547 20.71 -4.11 16.56
C LEU A 547 21.41 -2.81 16.14
N THR A 548 22.65 -2.91 15.65
CA THR A 548 23.44 -1.75 15.20
C THR A 548 24.00 -2.02 13.80
N PRO A 549 23.15 -2.00 12.75
CA PRO A 549 23.61 -2.24 11.39
C PRO A 549 24.59 -1.15 10.93
N PRO A 550 25.66 -1.52 10.21
CA PRO A 550 26.39 -0.55 9.40
C PRO A 550 25.54 -0.22 8.18
N LEU A 551 25.04 1.01 8.08
CA LEU A 551 24.40 1.51 6.86
C LEU A 551 25.41 2.33 6.08
N ALA A 552 25.94 1.76 5.00
CA ALA A 552 26.73 2.53 4.04
C ALA A 552 25.91 3.70 3.48
N HIS A 553 26.58 4.60 2.75
CA HIS A 553 25.88 5.60 1.95
C HIS A 553 24.94 4.91 0.96
N HIS A 554 23.71 5.40 0.83
CA HIS A 554 22.65 4.72 0.08
C HIS A 554 22.47 3.24 0.47
N GLY A 555 22.79 2.86 1.70
CA GLY A 555 22.63 1.48 2.16
C GLY A 555 21.21 1.18 2.60
N VAL A 556 20.73 -0.03 2.33
CA VAL A 556 19.52 -0.60 2.93
C VAL A 556 19.91 -1.83 3.75
N VAL A 557 19.38 -1.93 4.97
CA VAL A 557 19.39 -3.15 5.77
C VAL A 557 17.99 -3.73 5.86
N PHE A 558 17.89 -5.05 5.71
CA PHE A 558 16.69 -5.81 5.98
C PHE A 558 16.97 -6.89 7.01
N TYR A 559 16.11 -6.99 8.02
CA TYR A 559 16.14 -8.03 9.02
C TYR A 559 14.90 -8.92 8.94
N GLU A 560 15.11 -10.23 9.00
CA GLU A 560 14.08 -11.25 9.28
C GLU A 560 14.42 -11.87 10.64
N ILE A 561 13.59 -11.60 11.64
CA ILE A 561 13.84 -11.99 13.03
C ILE A 561 12.76 -13.01 13.41
N SER A 562 13.14 -14.28 13.43
CA SER A 562 12.23 -15.40 13.71
C SER A 562 12.34 -15.87 15.16
N ASN A 563 11.39 -16.71 15.59
CA ASN A 563 11.17 -17.05 16.99
C ASN A 563 10.86 -15.80 17.83
N ALA A 564 10.25 -14.77 17.23
CA ALA A 564 9.94 -13.50 17.88
C ALA A 564 8.43 -13.31 17.97
N THR A 565 7.93 -12.98 19.15
CA THR A 565 6.52 -12.63 19.38
C THR A 565 6.42 -11.36 20.22
N ASN A 566 5.23 -10.79 20.35
CA ASN A 566 5.03 -9.58 21.13
C ASN A 566 4.77 -9.87 22.62
N THR A 567 4.97 -8.88 23.49
CA THR A 567 4.74 -9.07 24.93
C THR A 567 3.27 -9.10 25.31
N ALA A 568 2.40 -8.45 24.51
CA ALA A 568 1.01 -8.12 24.83
C ALA A 568 0.26 -9.18 25.66
N THR A 569 -0.28 -8.75 26.80
CA THR A 569 -1.12 -9.59 27.65
C THR A 569 -2.50 -9.76 27.03
N THR A 570 -2.98 -11.00 26.97
CA THR A 570 -4.34 -11.31 26.55
C THR A 570 -5.31 -11.37 27.73
N THR A 571 -6.56 -11.01 27.46
CA THR A 571 -7.68 -11.10 28.40
C THR A 571 -8.63 -12.19 27.89
N PRO A 572 -9.01 -13.15 28.74
CA PRO A 572 -10.01 -14.14 28.36
C PRO A 572 -11.41 -13.53 28.37
N MET A 573 -12.23 -13.92 27.40
CA MET A 573 -13.68 -13.74 27.41
C MET A 573 -14.32 -15.10 27.21
N VAL A 574 -15.33 -15.40 28.01
CA VAL A 574 -16.18 -16.59 27.87
C VAL A 574 -17.62 -16.12 27.79
N ASP A 575 -18.33 -16.53 26.76
CA ASP A 575 -19.76 -16.35 26.58
C ASP A 575 -20.44 -17.73 26.70
N ASP A 576 -21.14 -17.93 27.81
CA ASP A 576 -21.96 -19.11 28.09
C ASP A 576 -23.38 -18.98 27.46
N LEU A 577 -23.60 -17.99 26.59
CA LEU A 577 -24.83 -17.81 25.80
C LEU A 577 -26.11 -17.82 26.65
N ASN A 578 -26.06 -17.17 27.81
CA ASN A 578 -27.21 -16.94 28.68
C ASN A 578 -27.96 -15.64 28.35
N ASN A 579 -27.31 -14.72 27.62
CA ASN A 579 -27.88 -13.47 27.11
C ASN A 579 -26.96 -12.91 25.99
N TRP A 580 -27.31 -11.77 25.40
CA TRP A 580 -26.56 -11.14 24.32
C TRP A 580 -25.53 -10.09 24.77
N SER A 581 -25.25 -9.93 26.06
CA SER A 581 -24.47 -8.78 26.57
C SER A 581 -22.99 -8.78 26.15
N LYS A 582 -22.50 -9.90 25.61
CA LYS A 582 -21.11 -10.10 25.15
C LYS A 582 -20.98 -10.09 23.63
N THR A 583 -22.09 -10.00 22.92
CA THR A 583 -22.14 -9.98 21.46
C THR A 583 -22.21 -8.54 20.96
N TYR A 584 -21.57 -8.29 19.83
CA TYR A 584 -21.69 -7.01 19.11
C TYR A 584 -23.02 -6.94 18.36
N SER A 585 -23.38 -8.02 17.68
CA SER A 585 -24.67 -8.17 17.00
C SER A 585 -25.05 -9.64 16.91
N HIS A 586 -26.32 -9.92 16.69
CA HIS A 586 -26.82 -11.25 16.41
C HIS A 586 -28.04 -11.15 15.49
N SER A 587 -28.30 -12.24 14.77
CA SER A 587 -29.46 -12.32 13.86
C SER A 587 -30.74 -12.57 14.65
N SER A 588 -31.86 -11.98 14.21
CA SER A 588 -33.15 -12.02 14.93
C SER A 588 -33.81 -13.40 14.96
N GLY A 589 -33.37 -14.33 14.11
CA GLY A 589 -33.87 -15.71 14.11
C GLY A 589 -33.22 -16.60 15.16
N LEU A 590 -32.28 -16.08 15.95
CA LEU A 590 -31.63 -16.81 17.04
C LEU A 590 -32.38 -16.64 18.36
N ILE A 591 -32.59 -17.76 19.06
CA ILE A 591 -33.25 -17.83 20.37
C ILE A 591 -32.39 -18.62 21.36
N PHE A 592 -32.56 -18.34 22.66
CA PHE A 592 -31.97 -19.17 23.71
C PHE A 592 -32.86 -20.37 24.02
N ASP A 593 -32.31 -21.56 23.86
CA ASP A 593 -32.91 -22.82 24.28
C ASP A 593 -32.34 -23.23 25.63
N THR A 594 -33.22 -23.37 26.64
CA THR A 594 -32.89 -23.79 28.01
C THR A 594 -33.44 -25.18 28.36
N ALA A 595 -34.04 -25.90 27.41
CA ALA A 595 -34.61 -27.23 27.62
C ALA A 595 -33.52 -28.31 27.74
N ASN A 596 -33.81 -29.41 28.44
CA ASN A 596 -32.88 -30.55 28.58
C ASN A 596 -31.49 -30.18 29.14
N ALA A 597 -31.43 -29.16 30.01
CA ALA A 597 -30.16 -28.61 30.48
C ALA A 597 -29.28 -29.67 31.17
N THR A 598 -29.88 -30.54 31.98
CA THR A 598 -29.17 -31.62 32.67
C THR A 598 -28.62 -32.67 31.69
N GLN A 599 -29.41 -33.06 30.68
CA GLN A 599 -29.01 -34.07 29.70
C GLN A 599 -27.86 -33.58 28.80
N LEU A 600 -27.89 -32.30 28.44
CA LEU A 600 -26.89 -31.69 27.55
C LEU A 600 -25.69 -31.08 28.31
N GLY A 601 -25.80 -30.97 29.63
CA GLY A 601 -24.78 -30.40 30.51
C GLY A 601 -24.56 -28.92 30.27
N ASP A 602 -25.62 -28.19 29.92
CA ASP A 602 -25.59 -26.76 29.56
C ASP A 602 -26.96 -26.12 29.81
N SER A 603 -27.00 -25.00 30.55
CA SER A 603 -28.23 -24.31 30.95
C SER A 603 -28.84 -23.42 29.88
N SER A 604 -28.09 -22.98 28.86
CA SER A 604 -28.59 -22.08 27.81
C SER A 604 -27.74 -22.21 26.55
N ARG A 605 -28.39 -22.32 25.38
CA ARG A 605 -27.70 -22.39 24.09
C ARG A 605 -28.40 -21.52 23.06
N ALA A 606 -27.65 -20.88 22.17
CA ALA A 606 -28.24 -20.19 21.02
C ALA A 606 -28.60 -21.20 19.92
N SER A 607 -29.82 -21.13 19.42
CA SER A 607 -30.34 -22.01 18.38
C SER A 607 -31.20 -21.23 17.38
N ARG A 608 -31.43 -21.77 16.19
CA ARG A 608 -32.26 -21.12 15.17
C ARG A 608 -33.73 -21.41 15.43
N ASN A 609 -34.60 -20.46 15.08
CA ASN A 609 -36.04 -20.69 15.02
C ASN A 609 -36.52 -21.21 13.66
N ASN A 610 -35.66 -21.19 12.62
CA ASN A 610 -35.96 -21.61 11.24
C ASN A 610 -34.74 -22.30 10.61
N THR A 611 -34.95 -23.41 9.91
CA THR A 611 -33.89 -24.19 9.24
C THR A 611 -33.37 -23.53 7.95
N ASN A 612 -34.17 -22.71 7.27
CA ASN A 612 -33.83 -22.18 5.93
C ASN A 612 -33.76 -20.65 5.92
N ALA A 613 -33.19 -20.04 6.96
CA ALA A 613 -33.00 -18.59 7.02
C ALA A 613 -32.19 -18.07 5.82
N SER A 614 -32.63 -16.94 5.26
CA SER A 614 -31.94 -16.20 4.20
C SER A 614 -32.04 -14.70 4.51
N PRO A 615 -30.92 -14.01 4.81
CA PRO A 615 -29.55 -14.52 4.91
C PRO A 615 -29.34 -15.51 6.07
N THR A 616 -28.17 -16.15 6.11
CA THR A 616 -27.75 -17.07 7.18
C THR A 616 -27.75 -16.37 8.55
N GLU A 617 -28.24 -17.08 9.57
CA GLU A 617 -28.21 -16.59 10.95
C GLU A 617 -26.77 -16.60 11.51
N ASN A 618 -26.40 -15.58 12.25
CA ASN A 618 -25.06 -15.44 12.81
C ASN A 618 -25.02 -14.63 14.11
N ILE A 619 -23.95 -14.83 14.89
CA ILE A 619 -23.58 -14.03 16.06
C ILE A 619 -22.21 -13.41 15.77
N VAL A 620 -22.06 -12.12 16.07
CA VAL A 620 -20.82 -11.36 15.92
C VAL A 620 -20.31 -10.92 17.29
N TYR A 621 -19.03 -11.10 17.52
CA TYR A 621 -18.27 -10.61 18.67
C TYR A 621 -17.30 -9.54 18.21
N GLN A 622 -17.18 -8.43 18.96
CA GLN A 622 -16.24 -7.35 18.70
C GLN A 622 -15.32 -7.19 19.91
N TYR A 623 -14.04 -7.52 19.72
CA TYR A 623 -13.01 -7.39 20.75
C TYR A 623 -11.70 -7.00 20.07
N SER A 624 -10.95 -6.09 20.67
CA SER A 624 -9.70 -5.61 20.09
C SER A 624 -8.67 -6.74 19.99
N ASP A 625 -8.19 -6.98 18.77
CA ASP A 625 -7.11 -7.92 18.46
C ASP A 625 -7.27 -9.30 19.12
N ILE A 626 -8.34 -10.01 18.74
CA ILE A 626 -8.59 -11.42 19.06
C ILE A 626 -7.38 -12.26 18.61
N ARG A 627 -6.85 -13.05 19.54
CA ARG A 627 -5.62 -13.84 19.39
C ARG A 627 -5.90 -15.28 19.09
N ASP A 628 -6.93 -15.82 19.71
CA ASP A 628 -7.42 -17.18 19.54
C ASP A 628 -8.88 -17.24 19.99
N PHE A 629 -9.58 -18.26 19.53
CA PHE A 629 -10.93 -18.52 19.98
C PHE A 629 -11.26 -20.00 19.94
N SER A 630 -12.19 -20.40 20.77
CA SER A 630 -12.83 -21.71 20.74
C SER A 630 -14.34 -21.56 20.78
N VAL A 631 -15.02 -22.46 20.09
CA VAL A 631 -16.47 -22.47 19.99
C VAL A 631 -16.97 -23.87 20.31
N THR A 632 -17.99 -23.99 21.13
CA THR A 632 -18.62 -25.27 21.46
C THR A 632 -20.00 -25.33 20.82
N GLY A 633 -20.19 -26.32 19.96
CA GLY A 633 -21.48 -26.66 19.37
C GLY A 633 -22.02 -27.98 19.93
N LEU A 634 -23.34 -28.05 20.13
CA LEU A 634 -24.04 -29.29 20.45
C LEU A 634 -24.90 -29.71 19.25
N TYR A 635 -24.79 -30.98 18.90
CA TYR A 635 -25.38 -31.57 17.72
C TYR A 635 -26.28 -32.73 18.09
N ALA A 636 -27.55 -32.71 17.69
CA ALA A 636 -28.49 -33.81 17.84
C ALA A 636 -28.18 -34.92 16.81
N THR A 637 -27.11 -35.68 17.05
CA THR A 637 -26.60 -36.68 16.10
C THR A 637 -27.49 -37.90 15.90
N HIS A 638 -28.42 -38.15 16.82
CA HIS A 638 -29.49 -39.14 16.60
C HIS A 638 -30.47 -38.72 15.48
N ALA A 639 -30.59 -37.42 15.20
CA ALA A 639 -31.57 -36.89 14.26
C ALA A 639 -30.97 -36.63 12.87
N GLU A 640 -29.75 -36.10 12.79
CA GLU A 640 -29.09 -35.79 11.52
C GLU A 640 -27.55 -35.73 11.63
N ALA A 641 -26.88 -35.81 10.47
CA ALA A 641 -25.44 -35.66 10.40
C ALA A 641 -24.99 -34.25 10.78
N ILE A 642 -23.78 -34.13 11.33
CA ILE A 642 -23.23 -32.84 11.76
C ILE A 642 -23.01 -31.93 10.56
N ASN A 643 -23.67 -30.78 10.58
CA ASN A 643 -23.41 -29.65 9.69
C ASN A 643 -22.70 -28.55 10.48
N ASP A 644 -21.42 -28.31 10.16
CA ASP A 644 -20.55 -27.45 10.96
C ASP A 644 -20.96 -25.96 10.90
N PHE A 645 -20.75 -25.24 12.01
CA PHE A 645 -20.70 -23.77 11.99
C PHE A 645 -19.59 -23.29 11.04
N LYS A 646 -19.78 -22.09 10.47
CA LYS A 646 -18.70 -21.39 9.77
C LYS A 646 -18.20 -20.22 10.61
N PHE A 647 -16.90 -20.01 10.59
CA PHE A 647 -16.26 -18.91 11.32
C PHE A 647 -15.70 -17.90 10.33
N TYR A 648 -15.97 -16.63 10.57
CA TYR A 648 -15.39 -15.53 9.80
C TYR A 648 -14.71 -14.57 10.76
N THR A 649 -13.58 -14.01 10.35
CA THR A 649 -12.92 -12.93 11.08
C THR A 649 -12.88 -11.67 10.23
N SER A 650 -12.81 -10.52 10.90
CA SER A 650 -12.66 -9.23 10.25
C SER A 650 -11.81 -8.29 11.11
N PRO A 651 -10.95 -7.46 10.53
CA PRO A 651 -10.28 -6.38 11.26
C PRO A 651 -11.23 -5.20 11.55
N ASN A 652 -12.21 -4.94 10.68
CA ASN A 652 -13.00 -3.70 10.66
C ASN A 652 -14.52 -3.90 10.70
N GLY A 653 -15.00 -5.14 10.62
CA GLY A 653 -16.44 -5.48 10.65
C GLY A 653 -17.13 -5.41 9.28
N THR A 654 -16.44 -4.97 8.23
CA THR A 654 -16.99 -4.86 6.86
C THR A 654 -16.42 -5.93 5.92
N THR A 655 -15.11 -6.16 5.94
CA THR A 655 -14.44 -7.18 5.13
C THR A 655 -14.31 -8.47 5.93
N TRP A 656 -15.01 -9.53 5.53
CA TRP A 656 -15.06 -10.81 6.25
C TRP A 656 -14.31 -11.92 5.51
N THR A 657 -13.40 -12.59 6.22
CA THR A 657 -12.66 -13.74 5.69
C THR A 657 -13.08 -15.00 6.42
N GLN A 658 -13.58 -15.99 5.67
CA GLN A 658 -13.90 -17.30 6.23
C GLN A 658 -12.63 -18.01 6.69
N GLN A 659 -12.67 -18.59 7.89
CA GLN A 659 -11.57 -19.32 8.47
C GLN A 659 -11.78 -20.83 8.37
N THR A 660 -10.73 -21.53 7.93
CA THR A 660 -10.73 -22.99 7.74
C THR A 660 -9.64 -23.71 8.57
N GLY A 661 -8.70 -22.98 9.18
CA GLY A 661 -7.55 -23.52 9.91
C GLY A 661 -7.82 -23.96 11.37
N TRP A 662 -9.07 -24.21 11.74
CA TRP A 662 -9.44 -24.65 13.10
C TRP A 662 -9.38 -26.17 13.24
N SER A 663 -9.11 -26.65 14.45
CA SER A 663 -9.25 -28.07 14.82
C SER A 663 -10.61 -28.32 15.46
N LYS A 664 -11.04 -29.60 15.50
CA LYS A 664 -12.25 -30.01 16.20
C LYS A 664 -12.05 -31.26 17.04
N THR A 665 -12.77 -31.35 18.16
CA THR A 665 -12.84 -32.54 19.00
C THR A 665 -14.29 -32.84 19.36
N ASP A 666 -14.70 -34.09 19.15
CA ASP A 666 -16.06 -34.56 19.44
C ASP A 666 -16.10 -35.36 20.73
N THR A 667 -17.16 -35.15 21.50
CA THR A 667 -17.48 -35.92 22.68
C THR A 667 -18.95 -36.31 22.64
N PRO A 668 -19.27 -37.61 22.51
CA PRO A 668 -20.64 -38.09 22.66
C PRO A 668 -21.19 -37.72 24.06
N ILE A 669 -22.40 -37.19 24.11
CA ILE A 669 -23.12 -36.83 25.34
C ILE A 669 -24.53 -37.43 25.28
N ASN A 670 -25.22 -37.46 26.43
CA ASN A 670 -26.57 -38.03 26.55
C ASN A 670 -26.69 -39.43 25.92
N GLY A 671 -25.81 -40.36 26.32
CA GLY A 671 -25.83 -41.73 25.80
C GLY A 671 -25.41 -41.90 24.33
N GLY A 672 -24.93 -40.83 23.67
CA GLY A 672 -24.54 -40.84 22.25
C GLY A 672 -25.57 -40.22 21.32
N ASP A 673 -26.74 -39.84 21.83
CA ASP A 673 -27.78 -39.17 21.04
C ASP A 673 -27.36 -37.78 20.58
N TRP A 674 -26.41 -37.16 21.30
CA TRP A 674 -25.87 -35.85 21.01
C TRP A 674 -24.36 -35.89 20.96
N THR A 675 -23.76 -34.99 20.18
CA THR A 675 -22.33 -34.78 20.14
C THR A 675 -22.00 -33.35 20.54
N ARG A 676 -21.10 -33.19 21.51
CA ARG A 676 -20.46 -31.92 21.82
C ARG A 676 -19.20 -31.79 20.97
N ARG A 677 -19.14 -30.77 20.12
CA ARG A 677 -17.96 -30.47 19.30
C ARG A 677 -17.32 -29.18 19.79
N LEU A 678 -16.03 -29.25 20.15
CA LEU A 678 -15.19 -28.10 20.43
C LEU A 678 -14.38 -27.75 19.19
N TYR A 679 -14.63 -26.59 18.61
CA TYR A 679 -13.79 -25.95 17.59
C TYR A 679 -12.71 -25.13 18.28
N THR A 680 -11.47 -25.22 17.80
CA THR A 680 -10.35 -24.41 18.32
C THR A 680 -9.59 -23.76 17.19
N MET A 681 -9.51 -22.43 17.22
CA MET A 681 -8.59 -21.63 16.42
C MET A 681 -7.45 -21.15 17.32
N ALA A 682 -6.32 -21.87 17.27
CA ALA A 682 -5.18 -21.59 18.16
C ALA A 682 -4.45 -20.26 17.84
N ALA A 683 -4.62 -19.74 16.63
CA ALA A 683 -4.07 -18.46 16.22
C ALA A 683 -5.04 -17.79 15.23
N ALA A 684 -5.79 -16.80 15.70
CA ALA A 684 -6.58 -15.94 14.83
C ALA A 684 -5.66 -15.05 13.98
N PRO A 685 -6.07 -14.68 12.75
CA PRO A 685 -5.34 -13.74 11.92
C PRO A 685 -5.02 -12.45 12.69
N ALA A 686 -3.84 -11.89 12.48
CA ALA A 686 -3.43 -10.71 13.22
C ALA A 686 -4.26 -9.47 12.83
N GLY A 687 -4.59 -8.64 13.82
CA GLY A 687 -5.52 -7.54 13.66
C GLY A 687 -7.00 -7.94 13.66
N THR A 688 -7.36 -9.18 13.98
CA THR A 688 -8.77 -9.61 14.08
C THR A 688 -9.49 -8.80 15.16
N GLY A 689 -10.39 -7.90 14.77
CA GLY A 689 -11.26 -7.14 15.68
C GLY A 689 -12.64 -7.76 15.88
N TYR A 690 -13.04 -8.65 14.96
CA TYR A 690 -14.36 -9.27 14.95
C TYR A 690 -14.29 -10.76 14.66
N LEU A 691 -15.14 -11.53 15.36
CA LEU A 691 -15.42 -12.93 15.11
C LEU A 691 -16.91 -13.09 14.81
N LYS A 692 -17.25 -13.72 13.68
CA LYS A 692 -18.62 -14.10 13.32
C LYS A 692 -18.74 -15.62 13.33
N VAL A 693 -19.71 -16.11 14.09
CA VAL A 693 -20.15 -17.51 14.09
C VAL A 693 -21.43 -17.59 13.27
N GLU A 694 -21.32 -18.14 12.06
CA GLU A 694 -22.45 -18.37 11.15
C GLU A 694 -23.02 -19.77 11.37
N PHE A 695 -24.34 -19.85 11.57
CA PHE A 695 -25.08 -21.10 11.65
C PHE A 695 -25.28 -21.68 10.25
N PRO A 696 -25.20 -23.01 10.09
CA PRO A 696 -25.53 -23.63 8.82
C PRO A 696 -27.01 -23.46 8.47
N THR A 697 -27.33 -23.48 7.18
CA THR A 697 -28.70 -23.54 6.65
C THR A 697 -29.09 -24.97 6.27
N GLY A 698 -30.40 -25.24 6.21
CA GLY A 698 -30.97 -26.56 6.05
C GLY A 698 -31.11 -27.33 7.37
N GLY A 699 -31.27 -28.65 7.24
CA GLY A 699 -31.45 -29.59 8.35
C GLY A 699 -32.92 -29.92 8.64
N ALA A 700 -33.12 -31.01 9.36
CA ALA A 700 -34.44 -31.52 9.77
C ALA A 700 -35.02 -30.76 10.97
N LEU A 701 -34.15 -30.13 11.79
CA LEU A 701 -34.52 -29.53 13.06
C LEU A 701 -34.01 -28.08 13.16
N SER A 702 -34.91 -27.12 13.42
CA SER A 702 -34.52 -25.71 13.55
C SER A 702 -33.54 -25.47 14.68
N TYR A 703 -33.73 -26.15 15.81
CA TYR A 703 -32.86 -26.02 16.96
C TYR A 703 -31.47 -26.65 16.77
N ASN A 704 -31.23 -27.43 15.71
CA ASN A 704 -29.94 -28.09 15.47
C ASN A 704 -29.18 -27.36 14.35
N PRO A 705 -27.89 -27.05 14.50
CA PRO A 705 -27.08 -27.17 15.71
C PRO A 705 -27.36 -26.09 16.77
N GLN A 706 -26.96 -26.37 18.01
CA GLN A 706 -27.01 -25.42 19.13
C GLN A 706 -25.61 -24.91 19.45
N LEU A 707 -25.44 -23.59 19.52
CA LEU A 707 -24.22 -22.96 19.99
C LEU A 707 -24.26 -22.87 21.51
N SER A 708 -23.31 -23.52 22.18
CA SER A 708 -23.26 -23.67 23.64
C SER A 708 -22.32 -22.66 24.29
N LYS A 709 -21.14 -22.44 23.71
CA LYS A 709 -20.13 -21.57 24.31
C LYS A 709 -19.23 -20.95 23.26
N VAL A 710 -18.86 -19.69 23.46
CA VAL A 710 -17.76 -19.04 22.73
C VAL A 710 -16.74 -18.57 23.76
N SER A 711 -15.48 -18.92 23.58
CA SER A 711 -14.38 -18.39 24.38
C SER A 711 -13.34 -17.78 23.47
N LEU A 712 -12.78 -16.64 23.83
CA LEU A 712 -11.71 -16.00 23.07
C LEU A 712 -10.70 -15.35 23.99
N ASN A 713 -9.47 -15.20 23.50
CA ASN A 713 -8.46 -14.36 24.13
C ASN A 713 -8.19 -13.17 23.22
N TYR A 714 -8.14 -11.97 23.78
CA TYR A 714 -7.99 -10.73 23.03
C TYR A 714 -7.08 -9.75 23.77
N VAL A 715 -6.55 -8.74 23.08
CA VAL A 715 -5.81 -7.66 23.75
C VAL A 715 -6.81 -6.58 24.14
N HIS A 716 -7.08 -6.40 25.42
CA HIS A 716 -8.04 -5.39 25.85
C HIS A 716 -7.48 -3.97 25.67
N ASN A 717 -8.11 -3.19 24.78
CA ASN A 717 -7.90 -1.76 24.70
C ASN A 717 -8.77 -1.06 25.76
N TYR A 718 -8.15 -0.39 26.72
CA TYR A 718 -8.85 0.27 27.82
C TYR A 718 -9.44 1.65 27.43
N VAL A 719 -9.20 2.10 26.20
CA VAL A 719 -9.73 3.37 25.70
C VAL A 719 -11.16 3.22 25.23
N VAL A 720 -12.06 4.10 25.70
CA VAL A 720 -13.43 4.20 25.17
C VAL A 720 -13.44 5.12 23.95
N ASN A 721 -14.21 4.74 22.93
CA ASN A 721 -14.29 5.42 21.63
C ASN A 721 -12.90 5.68 21.00
N PRO A 722 -12.07 4.63 20.82
CA PRO A 722 -10.67 4.78 20.41
C PRO A 722 -10.48 5.30 18.98
N GLY A 723 -11.46 5.05 18.10
CA GLY A 723 -11.46 5.53 16.71
C GLY A 723 -12.47 6.65 16.45
N PHE A 724 -13.05 7.26 17.49
CA PHE A 724 -14.02 8.36 17.34
C PHE A 724 -15.30 8.06 16.54
N GLU A 725 -15.65 6.77 16.39
CA GLU A 725 -16.78 6.29 15.58
C GLU A 725 -18.13 6.30 16.30
N ASP A 726 -18.13 6.30 17.64
CA ASP A 726 -19.35 6.06 18.46
C ASP A 726 -20.45 7.11 18.22
N ASN A 727 -20.09 8.29 17.73
CA ASN A 727 -21.04 9.37 17.45
C ASN A 727 -21.71 9.25 16.09
N THR A 728 -21.16 8.47 15.16
CA THR A 728 -21.64 8.29 13.78
C THR A 728 -21.78 9.60 12.95
N ALA A 729 -21.28 10.72 13.47
CA ALA A 729 -21.33 12.06 12.89
C ALA A 729 -20.18 12.93 13.43
N PRO A 730 -19.76 13.99 12.70
CA PRO A 730 -18.86 15.02 13.20
C PRO A 730 -19.42 15.71 14.47
N VAL A 731 -18.63 15.78 15.55
CA VAL A 731 -19.03 16.38 16.85
C VAL A 731 -17.87 17.11 17.53
N GLN A 732 -18.16 18.15 18.32
CA GLN A 732 -17.16 18.84 19.16
C GLN A 732 -16.82 18.11 20.47
N SER A 733 -17.63 17.14 20.88
CA SER A 733 -17.43 16.39 22.13
C SER A 733 -17.60 14.91 21.84
N PRO A 734 -16.52 14.24 21.41
CA PRO A 734 -16.58 12.82 21.09
C PRO A 734 -16.98 12.02 22.32
N SER A 735 -17.89 11.07 22.15
CA SER A 735 -18.37 10.22 23.26
C SER A 735 -17.19 9.59 23.98
N GLY A 736 -17.17 9.66 25.32
CA GLY A 736 -16.09 9.09 26.14
C GLY A 736 -14.82 9.93 26.25
N TRP A 737 -14.70 11.06 25.52
CA TRP A 737 -13.59 11.99 25.60
C TRP A 737 -14.03 13.33 26.21
N TYR A 738 -13.13 13.96 26.96
CA TYR A 738 -13.37 15.23 27.64
C TYR A 738 -12.37 16.29 27.17
N THR A 739 -12.82 17.53 27.06
CA THR A 739 -11.97 18.65 26.65
C THR A 739 -11.80 19.64 27.77
N THR A 740 -10.56 20.09 27.99
CA THR A 740 -10.24 21.26 28.83
C THR A 740 -9.28 22.19 28.10
N GLY A 741 -9.00 23.36 28.66
CA GLY A 741 -8.16 24.39 28.05
C GLY A 741 -8.91 25.70 27.83
N LYS A 742 -8.30 26.61 27.06
CA LYS A 742 -8.87 27.95 26.80
C LYS A 742 -9.90 27.94 25.66
N ASN A 743 -9.82 26.95 24.79
CA ASN A 743 -10.60 26.89 23.56
C ASN A 743 -11.23 25.51 23.43
N LEU A 744 -12.40 25.31 24.02
CA LEU A 744 -13.12 24.02 23.99
C LEU A 744 -13.74 23.72 22.63
N ASP A 745 -13.71 24.68 21.71
CA ASP A 745 -14.21 24.58 20.34
C ASP A 745 -13.08 24.33 19.34
N SER A 746 -11.84 24.18 19.80
CA SER A 746 -10.69 23.85 18.95
C SER A 746 -10.42 22.35 18.84
N ASP A 747 -11.29 21.50 19.39
CA ASP A 747 -11.31 20.07 19.13
C ASP A 747 -12.69 19.60 18.65
N TYR A 748 -12.69 18.67 17.70
CA TYR A 748 -13.89 18.08 17.12
C TYR A 748 -13.54 16.85 16.30
N THR A 749 -14.54 16.10 15.85
CA THR A 749 -14.37 14.99 14.90
C THR A 749 -14.80 15.36 13.50
N GLU A 750 -14.14 14.79 12.50
CA GLU A 750 -14.52 14.92 11.09
C GLU A 750 -14.07 13.70 10.27
N GLY A 751 -14.41 13.65 8.97
CA GLY A 751 -14.12 12.53 8.06
C GLY A 751 -12.62 12.27 7.75
N SER A 752 -12.33 11.34 6.83
CA SER A 752 -10.97 11.02 6.33
C SER A 752 -10.00 10.50 7.39
N ALA A 753 -10.49 9.57 8.21
CA ALA A 753 -9.78 8.93 9.30
C ALA A 753 -8.65 8.00 8.85
N TYR A 754 -7.82 7.56 9.80
CA TYR A 754 -6.83 6.51 9.56
C TYR A 754 -7.52 5.14 9.44
N SER A 755 -8.49 4.88 10.31
CA SER A 755 -9.34 3.69 10.30
C SER A 755 -10.77 4.07 10.64
N GLY A 756 -11.74 3.59 9.86
CA GLY A 756 -13.14 4.00 10.05
C GLY A 756 -13.48 5.27 9.30
N SER A 757 -14.47 6.01 9.80
CA SER A 757 -15.01 7.21 9.16
C SER A 757 -14.48 8.49 9.79
N TYR A 758 -14.25 8.53 11.11
CA TYR A 758 -14.02 9.75 11.88
C TYR A 758 -12.66 9.81 12.57
N LYS A 759 -12.08 11.01 12.64
CA LYS A 759 -10.84 11.30 13.37
C LYS A 759 -11.04 12.47 14.32
N LEU A 760 -10.29 12.55 15.41
CA LEU A 760 -10.18 13.75 16.22
C LEU A 760 -9.30 14.78 15.52
N VAL A 761 -9.71 16.03 15.59
CA VAL A 761 -9.03 17.21 15.06
C VAL A 761 -8.73 18.16 16.21
N HIS A 762 -7.53 18.70 16.24
CA HIS A 762 -7.23 19.94 16.96
C HIS A 762 -6.96 21.03 15.93
N TRP A 763 -7.83 22.03 15.81
CA TRP A 763 -7.68 23.16 14.87
C TRP A 763 -8.56 24.34 15.27
N LYS A 764 -8.10 25.56 14.96
CA LYS A 764 -8.92 26.77 15.01
C LYS A 764 -8.34 27.88 14.12
N ASN A 765 -9.19 28.78 13.62
CA ASN A 765 -8.78 29.97 12.85
C ASN A 765 -8.16 31.10 13.69
N SER A 766 -8.02 30.90 15.00
CA SER A 766 -7.32 31.76 15.96
C SER A 766 -6.34 30.93 16.77
N ASN A 767 -5.39 31.55 17.47
CA ASN A 767 -4.54 30.82 18.42
C ASN A 767 -5.43 30.04 19.41
N TYR A 768 -5.04 28.80 19.69
CA TYR A 768 -5.86 27.92 20.51
C TYR A 768 -5.04 27.07 21.48
N GLN A 769 -5.70 26.68 22.56
CA GLN A 769 -5.17 25.74 23.54
C GLN A 769 -6.29 24.79 23.98
N SER A 770 -6.10 23.49 23.72
CA SER A 770 -7.01 22.42 24.14
C SER A 770 -6.26 21.20 24.65
N TYR A 771 -6.91 20.46 25.53
CA TYR A 771 -6.49 19.14 25.99
C TYR A 771 -7.68 18.21 25.97
N THR A 772 -7.64 17.23 25.08
CA THR A 772 -8.70 16.22 24.90
C THR A 772 -8.23 14.93 25.53
N TYR A 773 -8.96 14.40 26.52
CA TYR A 773 -8.46 13.37 27.43
C TYR A 773 -9.55 12.39 27.90
N GLN A 774 -9.07 11.28 28.46
CA GLN A 774 -9.88 10.29 29.15
C GLN A 774 -9.17 9.85 30.43
N THR A 775 -9.93 9.66 31.51
CA THR A 775 -9.43 9.02 32.73
C THR A 775 -9.90 7.58 32.76
N ILE A 776 -8.95 6.66 32.76
CA ILE A 776 -9.19 5.21 32.78
C ILE A 776 -8.94 4.73 34.20
N THR A 777 -9.93 4.08 34.80
CA THR A 777 -9.89 3.55 36.17
C THR A 777 -10.11 2.04 36.20
N GLY A 778 -9.79 1.38 37.33
CA GLY A 778 -9.96 -0.06 37.47
C GLY A 778 -8.86 -0.86 36.77
N LEU A 779 -7.73 -0.21 36.47
CA LEU A 779 -6.57 -0.86 35.88
C LEU A 779 -5.92 -1.77 36.90
N SER A 780 -5.47 -2.94 36.46
CA SER A 780 -4.55 -3.75 37.26
C SER A 780 -3.15 -3.15 37.21
N ASN A 781 -2.41 -3.21 38.32
CA ASN A 781 -1.02 -2.72 38.35
C ASN A 781 -0.15 -3.48 37.33
N GLY A 782 0.82 -2.76 36.74
CA GLY A 782 1.74 -3.30 35.75
C GLY A 782 2.08 -2.31 34.64
N LEU A 783 2.80 -2.79 33.62
CA LEU A 783 3.22 -1.97 32.48
C LEU A 783 2.13 -1.91 31.40
N TYR A 784 1.93 -0.70 30.88
CA TYR A 784 1.00 -0.40 29.79
C TYR A 784 1.72 0.36 28.67
N THR A 785 1.11 0.36 27.49
CA THR A 785 1.56 1.14 26.32
C THR A 785 0.40 1.98 25.81
N LEU A 786 0.61 3.30 25.69
CA LEU A 786 -0.32 4.23 25.03
C LEU A 786 0.13 4.47 23.58
N LYS A 787 -0.79 4.47 22.62
CA LYS A 787 -0.52 4.69 21.19
C LYS A 787 -1.64 5.45 20.52
N ALA A 788 -1.33 6.14 19.42
CA ALA A 788 -2.31 6.73 18.51
C ALA A 788 -1.70 6.96 17.13
N TRP A 789 -2.53 6.94 16.09
CA TRP A 789 -2.15 7.42 14.76
C TRP A 789 -2.41 8.91 14.67
N VAL A 790 -1.42 9.66 14.17
CA VAL A 790 -1.49 11.12 14.08
C VAL A 790 -1.02 11.62 12.71
N LYS A 791 -1.50 12.78 12.28
CA LYS A 791 -1.10 13.43 11.01
C LYS A 791 -1.07 14.95 11.20
N SER A 792 -0.06 15.63 10.63
CA SER A 792 0.09 17.09 10.68
C SER A 792 1.15 17.58 9.68
N ASP A 793 0.78 18.17 8.55
CA ASP A 793 1.76 18.72 7.58
C ASP A 793 2.07 20.22 7.76
N TYR A 794 1.36 20.92 8.66
CA TYR A 794 1.44 22.38 8.79
C TYR A 794 2.84 22.89 9.23
N GLY A 795 3.57 22.10 10.03
CA GLY A 795 4.82 22.53 10.68
C GLY A 795 4.58 23.63 11.74
N GLY A 796 5.37 23.66 12.81
CA GLY A 796 5.27 24.76 13.79
C GLY A 796 3.97 24.79 14.63
N LEU A 797 3.51 23.62 15.09
CA LEU A 797 2.32 23.45 15.95
C LEU A 797 2.38 24.18 17.31
N GLY A 798 3.45 24.92 17.62
CA GLY A 798 3.73 25.38 18.98
C GLY A 798 4.05 24.18 19.88
N THR A 799 3.24 23.94 20.91
CA THR A 799 3.40 22.77 21.79
C THR A 799 2.25 21.79 21.56
N ALA A 800 2.56 20.60 21.03
CA ALA A 800 1.58 19.53 20.84
C ALA A 800 2.17 18.16 21.21
N TYR A 801 1.45 17.39 22.03
CA TYR A 801 1.89 16.06 22.47
C TYR A 801 0.73 15.15 22.88
N MET A 802 0.95 13.85 22.77
CA MET A 802 0.21 12.81 23.48
C MET A 802 0.80 12.63 24.89
N GLN A 803 -0.04 12.37 25.90
CA GLN A 803 0.37 12.29 27.31
C GLN A 803 -0.27 11.11 28.03
N ALA A 804 0.47 10.50 28.95
CA ALA A 804 -0.07 9.73 30.06
C ALA A 804 0.36 10.37 31.39
N LYS A 805 -0.57 10.45 32.35
CA LYS A 805 -0.33 10.97 33.71
C LYS A 805 -1.25 10.31 34.73
N ASP A 806 -1.08 10.69 35.99
CA ASP A 806 -1.89 10.25 37.15
C ASP A 806 -1.95 8.73 37.34
N TYR A 807 -0.92 8.00 36.87
CA TYR A 807 -0.82 6.54 36.95
C TYR A 807 0.03 6.04 38.13
N GLY A 808 0.37 6.95 39.05
CA GLY A 808 1.24 6.70 40.20
C GLY A 808 2.73 6.98 39.94
N GLY A 809 3.11 7.36 38.72
CA GLY A 809 4.42 7.89 38.36
C GLY A 809 4.37 9.31 37.78
N SER A 810 5.54 9.86 37.40
CA SER A 810 5.65 11.17 36.73
C SER A 810 5.00 11.14 35.35
N SER A 811 4.39 12.24 34.90
CA SER A 811 3.82 12.31 33.56
C SER A 811 4.87 12.05 32.47
N VAL A 812 4.44 11.36 31.42
CA VAL A 812 5.23 11.05 30.22
C VAL A 812 4.49 11.53 28.98
N THR A 813 5.25 11.97 27.97
CA THR A 813 4.70 12.57 26.75
C THR A 813 5.42 12.07 25.49
N ALA A 814 4.71 12.06 24.36
CA ALA A 814 5.27 11.89 23.03
C ALA A 814 4.81 13.07 22.15
N ASN A 815 5.75 13.77 21.51
CA ASN A 815 5.42 14.92 20.67
C ASN A 815 4.62 14.51 19.44
N ILE A 816 3.72 15.37 18.98
CA ILE A 816 3.08 15.20 17.67
C ILE A 816 4.10 15.59 16.57
N PRO A 817 4.50 14.66 15.68
CA PRO A 817 5.44 14.95 14.62
C PRO A 817 4.79 15.77 13.49
N THR A 818 5.61 16.46 12.71
CA THR A 818 5.17 17.07 11.44
C THR A 818 5.28 16.04 10.32
N THR A 819 4.15 15.49 9.88
CA THR A 819 4.04 14.42 8.87
C THR A 819 2.84 14.67 7.95
N SER A 820 3.02 14.52 6.64
CA SER A 820 1.92 14.54 5.66
C SER A 820 1.14 13.23 5.59
N THR A 821 1.71 12.16 6.15
CA THR A 821 1.11 10.82 6.23
C THR A 821 0.75 10.47 7.66
N TRP A 822 -0.23 9.58 7.83
CA TRP A 822 -0.57 9.03 9.14
C TRP A 822 0.63 8.29 9.73
N THR A 823 1.02 8.69 10.94
CA THR A 823 2.17 8.17 11.67
C THR A 823 1.76 7.77 13.07
N GLN A 824 2.09 6.56 13.49
CA GLN A 824 1.79 6.13 14.84
C GLN A 824 2.83 6.65 15.83
N ILE A 825 2.37 7.23 16.94
CA ILE A 825 3.21 7.59 18.09
C ILE A 825 2.90 6.65 19.25
N SER A 826 3.87 6.43 20.16
CA SER A 826 3.68 5.58 21.33
C SER A 826 4.45 6.05 22.56
N ILE A 827 3.89 5.75 23.74
CA ILE A 827 4.53 5.89 25.04
C ILE A 827 4.53 4.49 25.69
N PRO A 828 5.64 3.74 25.62
CA PRO A 828 5.74 2.42 26.22
C PRO A 828 6.05 2.47 27.72
N ASN A 829 5.87 1.33 28.39
CA ASN A 829 6.32 1.07 29.76
C ASN A 829 5.72 2.03 30.82
N ILE A 830 4.45 2.41 30.64
CA ILE A 830 3.69 3.18 31.62
C ILE A 830 3.39 2.24 32.80
N ASN A 831 4.16 2.35 33.88
CA ASN A 831 4.02 1.50 35.05
C ASN A 831 2.89 2.00 35.96
N VAL A 832 1.67 1.51 35.73
CA VAL A 832 0.50 1.83 36.55
C VAL A 832 0.65 1.17 37.92
N THR A 833 0.62 1.98 38.98
CA THR A 833 0.77 1.52 40.37
C THR A 833 -0.41 1.86 41.28
N ASN A 834 -1.34 2.70 40.80
CA ASN A 834 -2.48 3.20 41.57
C ASN A 834 -3.85 2.81 40.95
N GLY A 835 -3.86 1.91 39.97
CA GLY A 835 -5.08 1.42 39.33
C GLY A 835 -5.81 2.38 38.40
N GLN A 836 -5.16 3.47 37.95
CA GLN A 836 -5.72 4.40 36.97
C GLN A 836 -4.65 5.00 36.05
N SER A 837 -5.08 5.67 34.98
CA SER A 837 -4.24 6.57 34.19
C SER A 837 -5.11 7.59 33.45
N MET A 838 -4.68 8.85 33.41
CA MET A 838 -5.24 9.84 32.49
C MET A 838 -4.39 9.88 31.22
N ILE A 839 -5.04 9.68 30.08
CA ILE A 839 -4.42 9.75 28.75
C ILE A 839 -5.04 10.90 27.95
N GLY A 840 -4.30 11.50 27.03
CA GLY A 840 -4.88 12.54 26.17
C GLY A 840 -3.90 13.23 25.24
N PHE A 841 -4.41 14.21 24.50
CA PHE A 841 -3.72 14.98 23.48
C PHE A 841 -3.82 16.47 23.78
N TYR A 842 -2.67 17.13 23.81
CA TYR A 842 -2.56 18.54 24.15
C TYR A 842 -2.14 19.35 22.92
N SER A 843 -2.70 20.56 22.80
CA SER A 843 -2.24 21.60 21.87
C SER A 843 -2.15 22.96 22.55
N ASN A 844 -1.13 23.72 22.17
CA ASN A 844 -1.05 25.17 22.33
C ASN A 844 -0.43 25.70 21.05
N SER A 845 -1.28 26.13 20.14
CA SER A 845 -0.96 26.21 18.72
C SER A 845 -1.39 27.55 18.12
N PRO A 846 -0.66 28.05 17.11
CA PRO A 846 -1.04 29.28 16.42
C PRO A 846 -2.31 29.05 15.58
N ALA A 847 -2.94 30.15 15.17
CA ALA A 847 -4.06 30.12 14.23
C ALA A 847 -3.76 29.26 12.99
N ASN A 848 -4.76 28.51 12.56
CA ASN A 848 -4.77 27.59 11.41
C ASN A 848 -3.89 26.35 11.50
N ALA A 849 -3.05 26.21 12.54
CA ALA A 849 -2.30 24.99 12.77
C ALA A 849 -3.25 23.84 13.15
N TRP A 850 -2.98 22.64 12.62
CA TRP A 850 -3.79 21.47 12.91
C TRP A 850 -2.96 20.22 13.14
N TYR A 851 -3.51 19.30 13.93
CA TYR A 851 -3.16 17.89 13.82
C TYR A 851 -4.40 17.02 13.96
N TYR A 852 -4.30 15.81 13.44
CA TYR A 852 -5.31 14.78 13.53
C TYR A 852 -4.85 13.64 14.41
N VAL A 853 -5.81 12.97 15.05
CA VAL A 853 -5.61 11.79 15.89
C VAL A 853 -6.67 10.76 15.57
N ASP A 854 -6.28 9.50 15.49
CA ASP A 854 -7.18 8.37 15.32
C ASP A 854 -6.58 7.09 15.93
N HIS A 855 -7.41 6.06 16.11
CA HIS A 855 -7.07 4.71 16.54
C HIS A 855 -6.18 4.70 17.80
N VAL A 856 -6.72 5.25 18.89
CA VAL A 856 -6.03 5.37 20.18
C VAL A 856 -6.08 4.06 20.94
N GLU A 857 -4.94 3.60 21.44
CA GLU A 857 -4.82 2.36 22.19
C GLU A 857 -4.14 2.59 23.54
N PHE A 858 -4.70 2.05 24.60
CA PHE A 858 -4.03 1.91 25.89
C PHE A 858 -4.13 0.45 26.33
N VAL A 859 -3.02 -0.29 26.21
CA VAL A 859 -3.00 -1.76 26.33
C VAL A 859 -2.00 -2.23 27.37
N LYS A 860 -2.33 -3.29 28.09
CA LYS A 860 -1.43 -3.93 29.07
C LYS A 860 -0.36 -4.75 28.35
N GLN A 861 0.90 -4.58 28.78
CA GLN A 861 2.06 -5.23 28.14
C GLN A 861 2.17 -6.71 28.41
#